data_AF-A0A1W1BHG6-F1
#
_entry.id   AF-A0A1W1BHG6-F1
#
_cell.length_a   1.000
_cell.length_b   1.000
_cell.length_c   1.000
_cell.angle_alpha   90.00
_cell.angle_beta   90.00
_cell.angle_gamma   90.00
#
_symmetry.space_group_name_H-M   'P 1'
#
loop_
_entity.id
_entity.type
_entity.pdbx_description
1 polymer ?
#
loop_
_entity_poly.entity_id
_entity_poly.type
_entity_poly.pdbx_seq_one_letter_code
_entity_poly.pdbx_strand_id
1 'polypeptide(L)'
;MNKNMLKVLFIIVTTLFLTACGGGSGSTNTTASTTLTNQQKAIQTIAEYAQNGRTVPTVKDYTDAGVKGVTQDNLAQINAAVKALTHDDVDTRAEIQALFDDLGLACVQVITHAYDPATGVEEDFPTPCDVPDGWVVGHPAADTVKPVIKIKGDKSVIVNVGDEYTDAGATAMDDIDGNITDKIIVVNRVNTAIEGNYTITYNVKDTAGNSAEEVTRVVQVKQISHIYGKAGTHPIDFQPKETTAESTVYFPTDLEDGEKVPVVFFASGWHAKAEEYKHTDYSTLLSFIASQGYYVIYLRQGWLTDNTFPSYQRALDQYADHIDTTRIGVVGHSLGGGNTFKILDHFSKEKGYGENGRFIMVLEGYYAYDLTKQEMQHLPSNTNVLMQQYGAGGNNSVNDTDPRITLTEFYMLDSIPKNQKDWQIVENADHHYPYGDRAYSTMQGILKPLDALMEYTFKGTPSAHDVALEQGSDDPYAHGKGIQAVNPIANYGYACDHDIDVAIDYCDMAQWYSNKQLILAQKGHWRPSMAGNFASRAAYINTLPFSGFTMVGNSYTDRVMESNASRLSYAYIWDEVKGVKDLYPTKSNFLTVHMHYPGDFWDDAVWNNVIANFGTLAKVAKNLGFRGIVYDDEAYDLESHKMINYKHGDAWYDDDAYKNPNHTFQEHVAKITARHQQIMEAMVAAYPAIDVLYYHSPVEGHIEANSGINGHPVVVDVGLERQHEMVGAIFVGLKKGLAHQATLHDMGEDYRLRTQAHFDDAYTWRKQTIASDATNDAVDATQHWVVPQEERATWAKEVHVDFMVSNQPLASATYPEFDTTDKVGLDDMKTTLERALDKSDKYVTFYSASSSDNKGGLIPLDWLNDPATHADDGSAYSLDPNWKAMVEDVYTNKVLK
;
A
#
# COMPACT_ATOMS: atom_id res chain seq x y z
N MET A 1 43.30 51.76 42.15
CA MET A 1 44.32 52.80 42.37
C MET A 1 45.17 52.91 41.11
N ASN A 2 45.38 54.12 40.55
CA ASN A 2 46.29 54.41 39.42
C ASN A 2 45.96 53.68 38.07
N LYS A 3 46.23 54.24 36.88
CA LYS A 3 46.58 55.63 36.51
C LYS A 3 46.25 55.89 35.03
N ASN A 4 45.69 57.06 34.72
CA ASN A 4 45.67 57.62 33.36
C ASN A 4 47.05 58.22 33.02
N MET A 5 47.43 58.31 31.74
CA MET A 5 48.01 59.53 31.14
C MET A 5 48.27 59.47 29.62
N LEU A 6 48.28 60.66 28.99
CA LEU A 6 48.26 60.96 27.52
C LEU A 6 46.90 60.64 26.87
N LYS A 7 46.36 61.37 25.87
CA LYS A 7 46.54 62.75 25.31
C LYS A 7 45.13 63.21 24.87
N VAL A 8 44.65 64.46 24.90
CA VAL A 8 45.18 65.83 24.73
C VAL A 8 45.20 66.33 23.26
N LEU A 9 44.57 67.51 23.04
CA LEU A 9 44.18 68.22 21.79
C LEU A 9 42.87 67.71 21.11
N PHE A 10 41.89 68.55 20.70
CA PHE A 10 41.69 70.01 20.90
C PHE A 10 40.25 70.53 20.58
N ILE A 11 39.76 71.49 21.40
CA ILE A 11 38.96 72.71 21.03
C ILE A 11 37.47 72.64 20.53
N ILE A 12 36.55 73.24 21.34
CA ILE A 12 35.45 74.21 21.01
C ILE A 12 34.30 73.76 20.07
N VAL A 13 32.97 73.95 20.31
CA VAL A 13 32.09 74.48 21.40
C VAL A 13 30.60 74.16 20.97
N THR A 14 29.46 74.22 21.69
CA THR A 14 28.93 75.08 22.79
C THR A 14 27.74 74.44 23.58
N THR A 15 27.24 75.20 24.57
CA THR A 15 26.06 75.14 25.46
C THR A 15 24.67 75.45 24.82
N LEU A 16 23.47 75.48 25.46
CA LEU A 16 22.91 75.31 26.85
C LEU A 16 21.56 74.52 26.72
N PHE A 17 21.04 73.66 27.62
CA PHE A 17 20.72 73.70 29.08
C PHE A 17 19.30 74.21 29.49
N LEU A 18 18.71 73.51 30.48
CA LEU A 18 17.64 73.89 31.45
C LEU A 18 16.15 73.54 31.20
N THR A 19 15.45 73.40 32.33
CA THR A 19 14.10 72.82 32.57
C THR A 19 13.05 73.87 32.96
N ALA A 20 11.76 73.60 32.68
CA ALA A 20 10.60 74.18 33.40
C ALA A 20 9.29 73.41 33.07
N CYS A 21 8.22 73.68 33.82
CA CYS A 21 6.92 73.01 33.68
C CYS A 21 5.77 74.00 33.39
N GLY A 22 4.95 73.69 32.39
CA GLY A 22 3.54 74.13 32.25
C GLY A 22 3.25 75.53 31.70
N GLY A 23 2.24 75.62 30.80
CA GLY A 23 1.49 76.88 30.58
C GLY A 23 1.21 77.31 29.13
N GLY A 24 0.01 77.01 28.64
CA GLY A 24 -0.84 77.90 27.81
C GLY A 24 -0.28 78.70 26.62
N SER A 25 -0.47 78.15 25.41
CA SER A 25 -0.89 78.84 24.16
C SER A 25 -0.24 80.17 23.73
N GLY A 26 0.50 80.12 22.61
CA GLY A 26 0.83 81.29 21.77
C GLY A 26 1.69 80.86 20.57
N SER A 27 1.30 81.21 19.34
CA SER A 27 1.97 80.71 18.12
C SER A 27 2.80 81.78 17.39
N THR A 28 4.03 81.40 17.02
CA THR A 28 4.64 81.72 15.71
C THR A 28 5.87 80.85 15.43
N ASN A 29 6.07 80.59 14.13
CA ASN A 29 7.17 79.93 13.40
C ASN A 29 8.59 79.99 14.06
N THR A 30 9.53 79.06 13.84
CA THR A 30 9.67 78.11 12.71
C THR A 30 10.62 76.95 13.05
N THR A 31 10.30 75.73 12.61
CA THR A 31 11.30 74.65 12.39
C THR A 31 10.84 73.73 11.26
N ALA A 32 11.77 73.15 10.50
CA ALA A 32 11.44 72.28 9.37
C ALA A 32 11.04 70.87 9.83
N SER A 33 9.89 70.37 9.36
CA SER A 33 9.48 68.98 9.56
C SER A 33 10.11 68.08 8.51
N THR A 34 11.32 67.59 8.77
CA THR A 34 11.91 66.47 8.01
C THR A 34 11.14 65.19 8.30
N THR A 35 10.37 64.70 7.33
CA THR A 35 9.69 63.40 7.44
C THR A 35 10.73 62.29 7.61
N LEU A 36 10.74 61.65 8.77
CA LEU A 36 11.61 60.50 9.05
C LEU A 36 11.34 59.36 8.06
N THR A 37 12.41 58.69 7.61
CA THR A 37 12.29 57.44 6.86
C THR A 37 11.69 56.34 7.73
N ASN A 38 11.22 55.24 7.14
CA ASN A 38 10.69 54.13 7.94
C ASN A 38 11.77 53.52 8.84
N GLN A 39 13.01 53.40 8.35
CA GLN A 39 14.18 53.01 9.13
C GLN A 39 14.44 53.92 10.34
N GLN A 40 14.37 55.25 10.16
CA GLN A 40 14.55 56.20 11.26
C GLN A 40 13.45 56.08 12.32
N LYS A 41 12.19 55.84 11.92
CA LYS A 41 11.08 55.59 12.86
C LYS A 41 11.29 54.28 13.63
N ALA A 42 11.74 53.23 12.94
CA ALA A 42 11.92 51.91 13.54
C ALA A 42 13.08 51.89 14.56
N ILE A 43 14.21 52.54 14.23
CA ILE A 43 15.30 52.81 15.18
C ILE A 43 14.79 53.62 16.38
N GLN A 44 13.98 54.66 16.15
CA GLN A 44 13.36 55.43 17.23
C GLN A 44 12.45 54.57 18.13
N THR A 45 11.64 53.65 17.57
CA THR A 45 10.83 52.70 18.36
C THR A 45 11.71 51.86 19.29
N ILE A 46 12.84 51.36 18.79
CA ILE A 46 13.79 50.51 19.54
C ILE A 46 14.48 51.32 20.65
N ALA A 47 14.94 52.53 20.36
CA ALA A 47 15.59 53.41 21.34
C ALA A 47 14.61 53.95 22.41
N GLU A 48 13.37 54.27 22.03
CA GLU A 48 12.30 54.58 23.00
C GLU A 48 11.96 53.37 23.88
N TYR A 49 12.02 52.14 23.34
CA TYR A 49 11.80 50.93 24.12
C TYR A 49 12.89 50.68 25.17
N ALA A 50 14.17 50.86 24.83
CA ALA A 50 15.25 50.86 25.81
C ALA A 50 15.02 51.91 26.91
N GLN A 51 14.65 53.14 26.50
CA GLN A 51 14.44 54.25 27.43
C GLN A 51 13.26 54.06 28.41
N ASN A 52 12.13 53.52 27.95
CA ASN A 52 10.86 53.58 28.69
C ASN A 52 10.05 52.27 28.73
N GLY A 53 10.40 51.27 27.93
CA GLY A 53 9.83 49.91 27.98
C GLY A 53 8.35 49.79 27.58
N ARG A 54 7.74 50.81 26.96
CA ARG A 54 6.28 50.85 26.67
C ARG A 54 5.90 50.17 25.35
N THR A 55 6.50 50.61 24.25
CA THR A 55 6.23 50.08 22.91
C THR A 55 7.21 48.96 22.64
N VAL A 56 6.77 47.70 22.75
CA VAL A 56 7.64 46.53 22.52
C VAL A 56 7.92 46.42 21.01
N PRO A 57 9.19 46.46 20.55
CA PRO A 57 9.53 46.30 19.15
C PRO A 57 9.16 44.90 18.65
N THR A 58 8.66 44.86 17.42
CA THR A 58 8.35 43.62 16.68
C THR A 58 9.55 43.20 15.82
N VAL A 59 9.54 41.99 15.26
CA VAL A 59 10.52 41.58 14.23
C VAL A 59 10.60 42.63 13.12
N LYS A 60 9.44 43.17 12.69
CA LYS A 60 9.36 44.19 11.64
C LYS A 60 10.06 45.49 12.01
N ASP A 61 10.06 45.90 13.28
CA ASP A 61 10.81 47.11 13.70
C ASP A 61 12.32 46.89 13.55
N TYR A 62 12.84 45.72 13.90
CA TYR A 62 14.26 45.40 13.65
C TYR A 62 14.58 45.26 12.15
N THR A 63 13.70 44.65 11.36
CA THR A 63 13.86 44.57 9.90
C THR A 63 13.82 45.96 9.24
N ASP A 64 12.86 46.81 9.60
CA ASP A 64 12.73 48.18 9.08
C ASP A 64 13.93 49.04 9.51
N ALA A 65 14.48 48.82 10.71
CA ALA A 65 15.74 49.43 11.17
C ALA A 65 16.98 48.95 10.38
N GLY A 66 16.87 47.86 9.61
CA GLY A 66 17.95 47.26 8.81
C GLY A 66 18.87 46.33 9.61
N VAL A 67 18.37 45.78 10.72
CA VAL A 67 19.09 44.84 11.61
C VAL A 67 18.83 43.41 11.12
N LYS A 68 19.89 42.63 10.97
CA LYS A 68 19.87 41.24 10.48
C LYS A 68 19.79 40.24 11.64
N GLY A 69 19.25 39.05 11.36
CA GLY A 69 19.24 37.92 12.28
C GLY A 69 18.09 37.87 13.31
N VAL A 70 17.28 38.94 13.41
CA VAL A 70 16.10 38.95 14.30
C VAL A 70 14.97 38.10 13.70
N THR A 71 14.45 37.16 14.49
CA THR A 71 13.31 36.28 14.17
C THR A 71 12.31 36.29 15.31
N GLN A 72 11.12 35.70 15.10
CA GLN A 72 10.10 35.63 16.15
C GLN A 72 10.56 34.84 17.39
N ASP A 73 11.47 33.86 17.21
CA ASP A 73 11.96 32.99 18.28
C ASP A 73 12.98 33.70 19.20
N ASN A 74 13.86 34.53 18.62
CA ASN A 74 14.88 35.27 19.38
C ASN A 74 14.42 36.70 19.79
N LEU A 75 13.31 37.20 19.23
CA LEU A 75 12.72 38.52 19.53
C LEU A 75 12.55 38.76 21.04
N ALA A 76 12.12 37.74 21.80
CA ALA A 76 11.92 37.87 23.25
C ALA A 76 13.24 38.11 24.01
N GLN A 77 14.33 37.47 23.59
CA GLN A 77 15.65 37.64 24.19
C GLN A 77 16.28 38.98 23.78
N ILE A 78 16.14 39.38 22.52
CA ILE A 78 16.65 40.66 22.00
C ILE A 78 15.92 41.83 22.64
N ASN A 79 14.59 41.78 22.74
CA ASN A 79 13.82 42.79 23.48
C ASN A 79 14.19 42.83 24.97
N ALA A 80 14.48 41.68 25.60
CA ALA A 80 14.97 41.67 26.98
C ALA A 80 16.35 42.34 27.14
N ALA A 81 17.23 42.21 26.13
CA ALA A 81 18.53 42.87 26.09
C ALA A 81 18.42 44.38 25.82
N VAL A 82 17.69 44.80 24.79
CA VAL A 82 17.43 46.23 24.47
C VAL A 82 16.83 46.95 25.68
N LYS A 83 15.90 46.31 26.40
CA LYS A 83 15.28 46.87 27.62
C LYS A 83 16.23 47.00 28.82
N ALA A 84 17.43 46.41 28.76
CA ALA A 84 18.47 46.54 29.78
C ALA A 84 19.46 47.70 29.49
N LEU A 85 19.36 48.32 28.31
CA LEU A 85 20.22 49.41 27.85
C LEU A 85 19.54 50.78 28.00
N THR A 86 20.27 51.85 27.70
CA THR A 86 19.70 53.20 27.58
C THR A 86 19.35 53.54 26.12
N HIS A 87 18.65 54.66 25.91
CA HIS A 87 18.32 55.17 24.58
C HIS A 87 19.56 55.28 23.67
N ASP A 88 20.62 55.87 24.22
CA ASP A 88 21.84 56.26 23.48
C ASP A 88 22.78 55.06 23.23
N ASP A 89 22.45 53.87 23.74
CA ASP A 89 23.14 52.61 23.45
C ASP A 89 22.52 51.86 22.25
N VAL A 90 21.43 52.37 21.66
CA VAL A 90 20.67 51.74 20.55
C VAL A 90 20.05 52.76 19.60
N ASP A 91 20.56 54.00 19.50
CA ASP A 91 19.98 55.06 18.66
C ASP A 91 20.46 55.06 17.19
N THR A 92 21.35 54.13 16.80
CA THR A 92 21.65 53.83 15.38
C THR A 92 21.57 52.34 15.04
N ARG A 93 21.43 52.02 13.74
CA ARG A 93 21.53 50.64 13.20
C ARG A 93 22.77 49.91 13.70
N ALA A 94 23.89 50.62 13.84
CA ALA A 94 25.18 50.01 14.14
C ALA A 94 25.24 49.47 15.58
N GLU A 95 24.74 50.21 16.58
CA GLU A 95 24.66 49.67 17.94
C GLU A 95 23.62 48.55 18.05
N ILE A 96 22.45 48.67 17.41
CA ILE A 96 21.41 47.61 17.47
C ILE A 96 21.90 46.31 16.82
N GLN A 97 22.68 46.39 15.73
CA GLN A 97 23.33 45.20 15.14
C GLN A 97 24.43 44.65 16.06
N ALA A 98 25.30 45.50 16.61
CA ALA A 98 26.36 45.06 17.51
C ALA A 98 25.81 44.37 18.77
N LEU A 99 24.64 44.79 19.26
CA LEU A 99 23.92 44.11 20.34
C LEU A 99 23.46 42.70 19.95
N PHE A 100 22.94 42.51 18.74
CA PHE A 100 22.59 41.18 18.24
C PHE A 100 23.83 40.26 18.16
N ASP A 101 24.93 40.81 17.65
CA ASP A 101 26.18 40.08 17.46
C ASP A 101 26.83 39.68 18.81
N ASP A 102 26.84 40.57 19.82
CA ASP A 102 27.42 40.33 21.16
C ASP A 102 26.58 39.37 22.03
N LEU A 103 25.27 39.24 21.76
CA LEU A 103 24.41 38.24 22.40
C LEU A 103 24.75 36.78 22.00
N GLY A 104 25.63 36.58 21.02
CA GLY A 104 26.06 35.24 20.56
C GLY A 104 24.95 34.42 19.91
N LEU A 105 23.88 35.08 19.45
CA LEU A 105 22.74 34.44 18.81
C LEU A 105 23.09 34.07 17.37
N ALA A 106 23.27 32.77 17.11
CA ALA A 106 23.51 32.27 15.76
C ALA A 106 22.34 32.64 14.84
N CYS A 107 22.65 33.17 13.65
CA CYS A 107 21.66 33.43 12.61
C CYS A 107 20.93 32.13 12.25
N VAL A 108 19.59 32.19 12.26
CA VAL A 108 18.76 30.99 12.05
C VAL A 108 18.95 30.48 10.62
N GLN A 109 19.23 29.17 10.47
CA GLN A 109 19.35 28.52 9.17
C GLN A 109 17.97 28.29 8.55
N VAL A 110 17.51 29.30 7.83
CA VAL A 110 16.29 29.32 7.03
C VAL A 110 16.64 29.92 5.68
N ILE A 111 16.29 29.20 4.61
CA ILE A 111 16.47 29.66 3.24
C ILE A 111 15.69 30.97 3.07
N THR A 112 16.41 32.05 2.79
CA THR A 112 15.90 33.41 2.77
C THR A 112 15.94 33.94 1.36
N HIS A 113 14.77 34.02 0.72
CA HIS A 113 14.65 34.55 -0.64
C HIS A 113 14.85 36.07 -0.66
N ALA A 114 15.76 36.56 -1.51
CA ALA A 114 16.03 37.99 -1.63
C ALA A 114 16.28 38.43 -3.08
N TYR A 115 15.93 39.68 -3.36
CA TYR A 115 15.95 40.34 -4.65
C TYR A 115 16.91 41.54 -4.65
N ASP A 116 17.70 41.69 -5.71
CA ASP A 116 18.56 42.87 -5.94
C ASP A 116 17.80 43.97 -6.73
N PRO A 117 17.41 45.10 -6.09
CA PRO A 117 16.72 46.19 -6.78
C PRO A 117 17.61 46.98 -7.76
N ALA A 118 18.92 46.74 -7.80
CA ALA A 118 19.85 47.36 -8.75
C ALA A 118 20.14 46.48 -9.98
N THR A 119 20.07 45.16 -9.87
CA THR A 119 20.37 44.23 -10.99
C THR A 119 19.19 43.39 -11.48
N GLY A 120 18.14 43.24 -10.67
CA GLY A 120 16.96 42.44 -11.01
C GLY A 120 17.11 40.93 -10.76
N VAL A 121 18.13 40.52 -10.00
CA VAL A 121 18.41 39.11 -9.66
C VAL A 121 17.62 38.69 -8.42
N GLU A 122 17.12 37.46 -8.40
CA GLU A 122 16.51 36.80 -7.24
C GLU A 122 17.38 35.59 -6.85
N GLU A 123 17.71 35.44 -5.56
CA GLU A 123 18.59 34.38 -5.05
C GLU A 123 18.19 33.94 -3.62
N ASP A 124 18.45 32.67 -3.31
CA ASP A 124 18.13 32.02 -2.03
C ASP A 124 19.36 31.96 -1.11
N PHE A 125 19.31 32.67 0.01
CA PHE A 125 20.42 32.76 0.97
C PHE A 125 20.27 31.77 2.15
N PRO A 126 21.33 31.07 2.61
CA PRO A 126 21.22 30.06 3.67
C PRO A 126 20.72 30.57 5.03
N THR A 127 20.92 31.86 5.33
CA THR A 127 20.37 32.57 6.48
C THR A 127 19.98 34.00 6.10
N PRO A 128 19.13 34.69 6.90
CA PRO A 128 18.87 36.13 6.73
C PRO A 128 20.09 37.05 6.91
N CYS A 129 21.21 36.52 7.41
CA CYS A 129 22.44 37.27 7.62
C CYS A 129 23.36 37.27 6.39
N ASP A 130 23.24 36.24 5.53
CA ASP A 130 24.06 36.08 4.31
C ASP A 130 23.59 36.99 3.16
N VAL A 131 22.36 37.52 3.23
CA VAL A 131 21.77 38.46 2.26
C VAL A 131 22.64 39.72 2.13
N PRO A 132 23.13 40.11 0.94
CA PRO A 132 24.02 41.27 0.78
C PRO A 132 23.39 42.60 1.18
N ASP A 133 24.19 43.53 1.73
CA ASP A 133 23.71 44.88 2.07
C ASP A 133 23.30 45.63 0.79
N GLY A 134 21.99 45.92 0.66
CA GLY A 134 21.38 46.56 -0.51
C GLY A 134 20.29 45.72 -1.19
N TRP A 135 20.27 44.41 -0.94
CA TRP A 135 19.21 43.50 -1.41
C TRP A 135 17.97 43.60 -0.50
N VAL A 136 16.81 43.26 -1.04
CA VAL A 136 15.51 43.26 -0.35
C VAL A 136 15.07 41.82 -0.12
N VAL A 137 14.66 41.47 1.10
CA VAL A 137 14.09 40.15 1.39
C VAL A 137 12.63 40.12 0.89
N GLY A 138 12.30 39.15 0.04
CA GLY A 138 11.01 39.05 -0.65
C GLY A 138 10.96 39.73 -2.04
N HIS A 139 9.89 39.44 -2.79
CA HIS A 139 9.73 39.83 -4.20
C HIS A 139 9.39 41.32 -4.44
N PRO A 140 9.74 41.89 -5.61
CA PRO A 140 9.54 43.30 -5.93
C PRO A 140 8.14 43.68 -6.46
N ALA A 141 7.27 42.70 -6.74
CA ALA A 141 5.92 42.93 -7.24
C ALA A 141 4.90 42.99 -6.09
N ALA A 142 3.92 43.89 -6.19
CA ALA A 142 2.76 43.86 -5.30
C ALA A 142 1.84 42.71 -5.70
N ASP A 143 1.88 41.62 -4.93
CA ASP A 143 0.91 40.54 -5.03
C ASP A 143 -0.51 41.07 -4.78
N THR A 144 -1.43 40.61 -5.63
CA THR A 144 -2.86 40.97 -5.66
C THR A 144 -3.76 39.78 -6.01
N VAL A 145 -3.19 38.57 -6.14
CA VAL A 145 -3.95 37.35 -6.40
C VAL A 145 -4.49 36.82 -5.07
N LYS A 146 -5.46 35.89 -5.10
CA LYS A 146 -6.03 35.30 -3.89
C LYS A 146 -5.61 33.83 -3.79
N PRO A 147 -5.22 33.36 -2.59
CA PRO A 147 -5.05 31.93 -2.36
C PRO A 147 -6.34 31.14 -2.60
N VAL A 148 -6.20 29.92 -3.09
CA VAL A 148 -7.30 29.01 -3.40
C VAL A 148 -7.37 27.89 -2.34
N ILE A 149 -8.48 27.82 -1.61
CA ILE A 149 -8.73 26.76 -0.62
C ILE A 149 -9.52 25.60 -1.25
N LYS A 150 -9.06 24.36 -0.99
CA LYS A 150 -9.72 23.11 -1.39
C LYS A 150 -9.98 22.25 -0.16
N ILE A 151 -11.25 21.95 0.11
CA ILE A 151 -11.68 21.05 1.21
C ILE A 151 -11.23 19.62 0.89
N LYS A 152 -10.75 18.89 1.92
CA LYS A 152 -10.46 17.46 1.89
C LYS A 152 -11.72 16.68 2.28
N GLY A 153 -12.10 15.68 1.49
CA GLY A 153 -13.36 14.93 1.69
C GLY A 153 -14.62 15.77 1.46
N ASP A 154 -15.77 15.27 1.92
CA ASP A 154 -17.08 15.76 1.50
C ASP A 154 -17.50 17.11 2.09
N LYS A 155 -18.10 17.96 1.25
CA LYS A 155 -18.64 19.27 1.65
C LYS A 155 -19.87 19.18 2.58
N SER A 156 -20.50 18.02 2.67
CA SER A 156 -21.58 17.72 3.61
C SER A 156 -21.33 16.35 4.24
N VAL A 157 -21.30 16.28 5.57
CA VAL A 157 -21.12 15.04 6.35
C VAL A 157 -22.33 14.83 7.25
N ILE A 158 -22.68 13.58 7.55
CA ILE A 158 -23.71 13.21 8.53
C ILE A 158 -23.01 12.52 9.71
N VAL A 159 -23.48 12.79 10.93
CA VAL A 159 -22.94 12.28 12.20
C VAL A 159 -24.12 11.97 13.13
N ASN A 160 -24.06 10.93 13.96
CA ASN A 160 -25.14 10.67 14.91
C ASN A 160 -24.94 11.45 16.22
N VAL A 161 -26.02 11.69 16.96
CA VAL A 161 -25.95 12.35 18.27
C VAL A 161 -25.12 11.49 19.24
N GLY A 162 -23.99 12.03 19.67
CA GLY A 162 -23.04 11.39 20.59
C GLY A 162 -21.78 10.79 19.93
N ASP A 163 -21.73 10.68 18.60
CA ASP A 163 -20.55 10.17 17.89
C ASP A 163 -19.33 11.11 18.02
N GLU A 164 -18.12 10.57 17.89
CA GLU A 164 -16.93 11.39 17.70
C GLU A 164 -16.85 11.91 16.25
N TYR A 165 -16.50 13.18 16.08
CA TYR A 165 -16.30 13.80 14.76
C TYR A 165 -14.96 14.54 14.69
N THR A 166 -14.10 14.09 13.78
CA THR A 166 -12.86 14.76 13.38
C THR A 166 -13.02 15.29 11.96
N ASP A 167 -12.67 16.57 11.76
CA ASP A 167 -12.72 17.18 10.43
C ASP A 167 -11.52 16.76 9.57
N ALA A 168 -11.76 16.40 8.31
CA ALA A 168 -10.71 16.06 7.35
C ALA A 168 -9.89 17.27 6.86
N GLY A 169 -10.32 18.50 7.18
CA GLY A 169 -9.59 19.74 6.89
C GLY A 169 -9.63 20.19 5.44
N ALA A 170 -8.63 21.01 5.06
CA ALA A 170 -8.47 21.59 3.74
C ALA A 170 -6.98 21.66 3.32
N THR A 171 -6.72 22.13 2.11
CA THR A 171 -5.41 22.60 1.60
C THR A 171 -5.58 24.01 1.03
N ALA A 172 -4.53 24.83 1.06
CA ALA A 172 -4.49 26.13 0.41
C ALA A 172 -3.22 26.27 -0.45
N MET A 173 -3.38 26.88 -1.62
CA MET A 173 -2.29 27.17 -2.55
C MET A 173 -2.44 28.60 -3.07
N ASP A 174 -1.31 29.28 -3.19
CA ASP A 174 -1.15 30.61 -3.76
C ASP A 174 -0.13 30.55 -4.92
N ASP A 175 -0.15 31.51 -5.85
CA ASP A 175 0.76 31.53 -7.01
C ASP A 175 2.11 32.22 -6.75
N ILE A 176 2.26 32.96 -5.65
CA ILE A 176 3.54 33.55 -5.19
C ILE A 176 3.96 32.95 -3.85
N ASP A 177 3.04 32.88 -2.89
CA ASP A 177 3.27 32.40 -1.51
C ASP A 177 3.30 30.85 -1.42
N GLY A 178 2.92 30.16 -2.51
CA GLY A 178 2.99 28.71 -2.65
C GLY A 178 2.01 27.93 -1.76
N ASN A 179 2.46 26.83 -1.17
CA ASN A 179 1.62 25.99 -0.30
C ASN A 179 1.45 26.62 1.09
N ILE A 180 0.38 27.39 1.26
CA ILE A 180 0.05 28.03 2.54
C ILE A 180 -0.99 27.26 3.36
N THR A 181 -1.10 25.94 3.17
CA THR A 181 -2.05 25.08 3.91
C THR A 181 -1.95 25.24 5.43
N ASP A 182 -0.74 25.42 5.97
CA ASP A 182 -0.54 25.55 7.42
C ASP A 182 -0.89 26.96 7.95
N LYS A 183 -1.17 27.92 7.06
CA LYS A 183 -1.72 29.25 7.40
C LYS A 183 -3.27 29.24 7.50
N ILE A 184 -3.96 28.13 7.19
CA ILE A 184 -5.43 28.09 7.18
C ILE A 184 -6.00 28.26 8.60
N ILE A 185 -6.89 29.25 8.74
CA ILE A 185 -7.71 29.44 9.93
C ILE A 185 -8.98 28.60 9.78
N VAL A 186 -9.19 27.66 10.70
CA VAL A 186 -10.38 26.78 10.76
C VAL A 186 -11.30 27.21 11.89
N VAL A 187 -12.56 27.52 11.58
CA VAL A 187 -13.60 27.76 12.60
C VAL A 187 -14.53 26.54 12.64
N ASN A 188 -14.13 25.54 13.42
CA ASN A 188 -14.98 24.38 13.72
C ASN A 188 -15.83 24.68 14.98
N ARG A 189 -17.15 24.48 14.87
CA ARG A 189 -18.12 24.62 15.98
C ARG A 189 -19.09 23.43 16.07
N VAL A 190 -18.74 22.30 15.46
CA VAL A 190 -19.55 21.08 15.50
C VAL A 190 -19.68 20.60 16.94
N ASN A 191 -20.92 20.35 17.39
CA ASN A 191 -21.20 19.74 18.67
C ASN A 191 -22.05 18.49 18.47
N THR A 192 -21.42 17.32 18.45
CA THR A 192 -22.11 16.04 18.18
C THR A 192 -23.08 15.64 19.29
N ALA A 193 -23.02 16.25 20.48
CA ALA A 193 -23.99 16.00 21.54
C ALA A 193 -25.35 16.70 21.32
N ILE A 194 -25.52 17.51 20.26
CA ILE A 194 -26.76 18.24 19.97
C ILE A 194 -27.09 18.12 18.48
N GLU A 195 -28.28 17.61 18.17
CA GLU A 195 -28.83 17.53 16.81
C GLU A 195 -28.92 18.91 16.13
N GLY A 196 -28.52 18.97 14.87
CA GLY A 196 -28.53 20.21 14.08
C GLY A 196 -27.50 20.24 12.95
N ASN A 197 -27.59 21.29 12.13
CA ASN A 197 -26.62 21.56 11.06
C ASN A 197 -25.56 22.55 11.55
N TYR A 198 -24.30 22.11 11.54
CA TYR A 198 -23.14 22.89 11.90
C TYR A 198 -22.34 23.26 10.65
N THR A 199 -21.74 24.44 10.64
CA THR A 199 -20.86 24.89 9.56
C THR A 199 -19.44 25.04 10.08
N ILE A 200 -18.49 24.38 9.42
CA ILE A 200 -17.05 24.63 9.55
C ILE A 200 -16.68 25.62 8.45
N THR A 201 -15.95 26.68 8.78
CA THR A 201 -15.38 27.60 7.78
C THR A 201 -13.86 27.49 7.72
N TYR A 202 -13.31 27.60 6.51
CA TYR A 202 -11.88 27.62 6.24
C TYR A 202 -11.55 28.93 5.53
N ASN A 203 -10.59 29.67 6.08
CA ASN A 203 -10.17 30.97 5.55
C ASN A 203 -8.65 31.09 5.61
N VAL A 204 -8.04 31.82 4.67
CA VAL A 204 -6.58 32.02 4.64
C VAL A 204 -6.24 33.36 3.98
N LYS A 205 -5.05 33.86 4.30
CA LYS A 205 -4.46 35.10 3.79
C LYS A 205 -2.98 34.82 3.53
N ASP A 206 -2.52 35.23 2.36
CA ASP A 206 -1.11 35.23 1.94
C ASP A 206 -0.28 36.28 2.71
N THR A 207 1.02 36.30 2.44
CA THR A 207 1.98 37.23 3.05
C THR A 207 1.77 38.69 2.62
N ALA A 208 1.21 38.98 1.44
CA ALA A 208 0.95 40.35 0.97
C ALA A 208 -0.35 40.94 1.56
N GLY A 209 -1.28 40.09 1.95
CA GLY A 209 -2.53 40.44 2.61
C GLY A 209 -3.78 40.28 1.74
N ASN A 210 -3.77 39.51 0.65
CA ASN A 210 -5.01 39.16 -0.03
C ASN A 210 -5.77 38.09 0.79
N SER A 211 -7.08 37.96 0.58
CA SER A 211 -7.89 36.98 1.34
C SER A 211 -8.57 36.04 0.37
N ALA A 212 -8.40 34.75 0.63
CA ALA A 212 -9.06 33.68 -0.09
C ALA A 212 -10.60 33.82 -0.03
N GLU A 213 -11.28 33.14 -0.94
CA GLU A 213 -12.73 32.99 -0.84
C GLU A 213 -13.03 31.92 0.23
N GLU A 214 -13.84 32.28 1.22
CA GLU A 214 -14.17 31.39 2.33
C GLU A 214 -14.94 30.17 1.82
N VAL A 215 -14.42 28.98 2.13
CA VAL A 215 -15.07 27.71 1.81
C VAL A 215 -15.60 27.07 3.09
N THR A 216 -16.69 26.31 2.97
CA THR A 216 -17.40 25.75 4.13
C THR A 216 -17.70 24.27 3.97
N ARG A 217 -17.70 23.54 5.10
CA ARG A 217 -18.25 22.19 5.24
C ARG A 217 -19.49 22.25 6.11
N VAL A 218 -20.56 21.54 5.74
CA VAL A 218 -21.74 21.33 6.58
C VAL A 218 -21.63 19.97 7.27
N VAL A 219 -21.96 19.90 8.55
CA VAL A 219 -22.04 18.66 9.33
C VAL A 219 -23.44 18.56 9.93
N GLN A 220 -24.19 17.53 9.54
CA GLN A 220 -25.56 17.29 9.98
C GLN A 220 -25.54 16.27 11.12
N VAL A 221 -25.68 16.73 12.36
CA VAL A 221 -25.81 15.85 13.54
C VAL A 221 -27.29 15.44 13.67
N LYS A 222 -27.59 14.13 13.77
CA LYS A 222 -28.96 13.58 13.77
C LYS A 222 -29.19 12.54 14.87
N GLN A 223 -30.41 12.42 15.38
CA GLN A 223 -30.74 11.35 16.34
C GLN A 223 -30.62 9.95 15.75
N ILE A 224 -30.29 8.97 16.59
CA ILE A 224 -30.40 7.54 16.27
C ILE A 224 -31.89 7.16 16.26
N SER A 225 -32.49 7.08 15.08
CA SER A 225 -33.95 6.93 14.90
C SER A 225 -34.48 5.49 15.06
N HIS A 226 -33.62 4.48 14.93
CA HIS A 226 -33.97 3.06 15.06
C HIS A 226 -32.78 2.27 15.65
N ILE A 227 -33.05 1.20 16.40
CA ILE A 227 -32.02 0.33 16.98
C ILE A 227 -32.09 -1.02 16.26
N TYR A 228 -31.27 -1.13 15.20
CA TYR A 228 -31.24 -2.31 14.33
C TYR A 228 -30.91 -3.60 15.09
N GLY A 229 -31.49 -4.72 14.63
CA GLY A 229 -31.30 -6.05 15.18
C GLY A 229 -32.16 -6.36 16.41
N LYS A 230 -33.03 -5.43 16.81
CA LYS A 230 -34.05 -5.65 17.84
C LYS A 230 -35.33 -6.17 17.19
N ALA A 231 -35.97 -7.17 17.81
CA ALA A 231 -37.28 -7.63 17.37
C ALA A 231 -38.31 -6.49 17.32
N GLY A 232 -39.15 -6.52 16.29
CA GLY A 232 -40.24 -5.57 16.10
C GLY A 232 -41.39 -5.82 17.07
N THR A 233 -42.43 -4.98 16.97
CA THR A 233 -43.53 -4.94 17.94
C THR A 233 -44.74 -5.79 17.59
N HIS A 234 -44.81 -6.33 16.37
CA HIS A 234 -46.00 -7.04 15.90
C HIS A 234 -46.09 -8.47 16.48
N PRO A 235 -47.21 -8.88 17.09
CA PRO A 235 -47.50 -10.27 17.40
C PRO A 235 -47.68 -11.08 16.11
N ILE A 236 -47.09 -12.26 16.03
CA ILE A 236 -47.05 -13.09 14.82
C ILE A 236 -47.86 -14.39 14.93
N ASP A 237 -48.26 -14.93 13.78
CA ASP A 237 -48.65 -16.34 13.61
C ASP A 237 -47.96 -16.91 12.35
N PHE A 238 -48.06 -18.23 12.16
CA PHE A 238 -47.59 -18.88 10.93
C PHE A 238 -48.51 -20.03 10.49
N GLN A 239 -48.68 -20.21 9.18
CA GLN A 239 -49.58 -21.21 8.61
C GLN A 239 -49.05 -21.78 7.27
N PRO A 240 -49.33 -23.05 6.94
CA PRO A 240 -49.90 -24.08 7.81
C PRO A 240 -48.85 -24.60 8.80
N LYS A 241 -49.30 -25.12 9.95
CA LYS A 241 -48.42 -25.66 11.00
C LYS A 241 -48.00 -27.12 10.80
N GLU A 242 -48.40 -27.71 9.67
CA GLU A 242 -48.14 -29.12 9.35
C GLU A 242 -46.72 -29.35 8.83
N THR A 243 -46.07 -30.43 9.27
CA THR A 243 -44.73 -30.81 8.80
C THR A 243 -44.71 -31.36 7.37
N THR A 244 -45.82 -31.36 6.64
CA THR A 244 -45.95 -31.88 5.27
C THR A 244 -46.09 -30.84 4.15
N ALA A 245 -46.38 -29.57 4.48
CA ALA A 245 -46.63 -28.53 3.48
C ALA A 245 -45.33 -27.96 2.86
N GLU A 246 -45.27 -27.83 1.54
CA GLU A 246 -44.05 -27.40 0.81
C GLU A 246 -43.51 -26.03 1.25
N SER A 247 -44.41 -25.12 1.62
CA SER A 247 -44.10 -23.79 2.17
C SER A 247 -44.87 -23.49 3.46
N THR A 248 -44.41 -22.49 4.20
CA THR A 248 -45.06 -21.94 5.40
C THR A 248 -44.98 -20.42 5.39
N VAL A 249 -46.09 -19.74 5.65
CA VAL A 249 -46.17 -18.28 5.71
C VAL A 249 -46.13 -17.83 7.16
N TYR A 250 -45.17 -16.98 7.53
CA TYR A 250 -45.13 -16.25 8.81
C TYR A 250 -45.62 -14.82 8.58
N PHE A 251 -46.44 -14.29 9.49
CA PHE A 251 -47.08 -12.99 9.30
C PHE A 251 -47.45 -12.27 10.62
N PRO A 252 -47.44 -10.93 10.66
CA PRO A 252 -48.02 -10.14 11.74
C PRO A 252 -49.54 -10.31 11.82
N THR A 253 -50.11 -10.22 13.02
CA THR A 253 -51.54 -10.54 13.29
C THR A 253 -52.41 -9.33 13.65
N ASP A 254 -51.83 -8.13 13.62
CA ASP A 254 -52.41 -6.86 14.08
C ASP A 254 -52.32 -5.71 13.06
N LEU A 255 -52.08 -6.02 11.78
CA LEU A 255 -52.13 -5.04 10.68
C LEU A 255 -53.53 -4.40 10.55
N GLU A 256 -53.59 -3.18 9.99
CA GLU A 256 -54.87 -2.51 9.77
C GLU A 256 -55.68 -3.13 8.61
N ASP A 257 -57.02 -3.01 8.65
CA ASP A 257 -57.92 -3.57 7.63
C ASP A 257 -57.61 -3.03 6.22
N GLY A 258 -57.03 -3.87 5.37
CA GLY A 258 -56.61 -3.51 4.00
C GLY A 258 -55.21 -2.91 3.89
N GLU A 259 -54.42 -2.92 4.97
CA GLU A 259 -52.99 -2.63 4.92
C GLU A 259 -52.23 -3.69 4.11
N LYS A 260 -51.32 -3.23 3.24
CA LYS A 260 -50.44 -4.11 2.45
C LYS A 260 -48.98 -3.85 2.77
N VAL A 261 -48.29 -4.91 3.18
CA VAL A 261 -46.90 -4.87 3.64
C VAL A 261 -45.98 -5.67 2.72
N PRO A 262 -44.66 -5.33 2.67
CA PRO A 262 -43.67 -6.11 1.93
C PRO A 262 -43.66 -7.60 2.27
N VAL A 263 -43.18 -8.40 1.31
CA VAL A 263 -42.99 -9.85 1.46
C VAL A 263 -41.52 -10.24 1.31
N VAL A 264 -41.05 -11.14 2.17
CA VAL A 264 -39.73 -11.76 2.08
C VAL A 264 -39.88 -13.24 1.75
N PHE A 265 -39.29 -13.67 0.64
CA PHE A 265 -39.15 -15.09 0.31
C PHE A 265 -37.95 -15.65 1.09
N PHE A 266 -38.12 -16.78 1.79
CA PHE A 266 -37.04 -17.44 2.52
C PHE A 266 -36.78 -18.85 1.96
N ALA A 267 -35.52 -19.20 1.69
CA ALA A 267 -35.11 -20.52 1.22
C ALA A 267 -34.17 -21.23 2.21
N SER A 268 -34.49 -22.48 2.56
CA SER A 268 -33.68 -23.31 3.48
C SER A 268 -32.35 -23.77 2.88
N GLY A 269 -31.35 -24.02 3.72
CA GLY A 269 -30.20 -24.86 3.38
C GLY A 269 -30.56 -26.32 3.07
N TRP A 270 -29.55 -27.14 2.77
CA TRP A 270 -29.73 -28.54 2.41
C TRP A 270 -29.96 -29.45 3.64
N HIS A 271 -30.91 -30.39 3.53
CA HIS A 271 -31.05 -31.54 4.42
C HIS A 271 -31.09 -32.84 3.60
N ALA A 272 -30.63 -33.94 4.19
CA ALA A 272 -30.43 -35.21 3.50
C ALA A 272 -31.74 -35.92 3.12
N LYS A 273 -32.86 -35.63 3.80
CA LYS A 273 -34.18 -36.21 3.49
C LYS A 273 -35.32 -35.18 3.57
N ALA A 274 -36.37 -35.41 2.79
CA ALA A 274 -37.55 -34.53 2.73
C ALA A 274 -38.29 -34.39 4.07
N GLU A 275 -38.26 -35.42 4.92
CA GLU A 275 -38.87 -35.44 6.25
C GLU A 275 -38.04 -34.77 7.36
N GLU A 276 -36.79 -34.37 7.08
CA GLU A 276 -35.91 -33.73 8.07
C GLU A 276 -36.14 -32.21 8.16
N TYR A 277 -36.64 -31.61 7.07
CA TYR A 277 -37.03 -30.21 6.96
C TYR A 277 -38.32 -29.89 7.74
N LYS A 278 -38.29 -28.86 8.58
CA LYS A 278 -39.42 -28.42 9.42
C LYS A 278 -39.72 -26.95 9.19
N HIS A 279 -40.96 -26.56 9.47
CA HIS A 279 -41.36 -25.15 9.46
C HIS A 279 -40.60 -24.31 10.50
N THR A 280 -40.04 -24.93 11.55
CA THR A 280 -39.31 -24.27 12.64
C THR A 280 -37.82 -24.04 12.39
N ASP A 281 -37.24 -24.58 11.33
CA ASP A 281 -35.77 -24.72 11.22
C ASP A 281 -35.02 -23.38 11.11
N TYR A 282 -35.68 -22.31 10.67
CA TYR A 282 -35.16 -20.92 10.70
C TYR A 282 -36.08 -20.00 11.54
N SER A 283 -36.82 -20.58 12.49
CA SER A 283 -37.92 -19.92 13.21
C SER A 283 -37.54 -18.57 13.83
N THR A 284 -36.33 -18.40 14.35
CA THR A 284 -35.86 -17.10 14.85
C THR A 284 -35.81 -16.03 13.75
N LEU A 285 -35.25 -16.34 12.58
CA LEU A 285 -35.17 -15.38 11.46
C LEU A 285 -36.56 -15.08 10.87
N LEU A 286 -37.38 -16.12 10.68
CA LEU A 286 -38.75 -15.99 10.14
C LEU A 286 -39.63 -15.16 11.08
N SER A 287 -39.54 -15.41 12.40
CA SER A 287 -40.25 -14.65 13.43
C SER A 287 -39.72 -13.22 13.57
N PHE A 288 -38.41 -13.00 13.41
CA PHE A 288 -37.82 -11.67 13.44
C PHE A 288 -38.40 -10.80 12.32
N ILE A 289 -38.31 -11.25 11.07
CA ILE A 289 -38.82 -10.52 9.91
C ILE A 289 -40.32 -10.24 10.06
N ALA A 290 -41.11 -11.25 10.46
CA ALA A 290 -42.54 -11.07 10.68
C ALA A 290 -42.87 -10.07 11.81
N SER A 291 -42.08 -10.03 12.89
CA SER A 291 -42.26 -9.07 13.99
C SER A 291 -42.02 -7.60 13.58
N GLN A 292 -41.27 -7.35 12.49
CA GLN A 292 -41.08 -6.01 11.92
C GLN A 292 -42.28 -5.53 11.07
N GLY A 293 -43.34 -6.34 10.93
CA GLY A 293 -44.54 -6.00 10.16
C GLY A 293 -44.51 -6.47 8.70
N TYR A 294 -43.79 -7.56 8.39
CA TYR A 294 -43.66 -8.08 7.02
C TYR A 294 -44.20 -9.52 6.89
N TYR A 295 -44.62 -9.91 5.69
CA TYR A 295 -44.93 -11.32 5.40
C TYR A 295 -43.65 -12.07 5.06
N VAL A 296 -43.53 -13.33 5.49
CA VAL A 296 -42.42 -14.21 5.10
C VAL A 296 -42.97 -15.50 4.51
N ILE A 297 -42.63 -15.82 3.27
CA ILE A 297 -42.98 -17.09 2.65
C ILE A 297 -41.75 -17.99 2.68
N TYR A 298 -41.71 -18.91 3.64
CA TYR A 298 -40.64 -19.87 3.84
C TYR A 298 -40.87 -21.10 2.95
N LEU A 299 -40.02 -21.29 1.93
CA LEU A 299 -39.87 -22.55 1.21
C LEU A 299 -38.95 -23.45 2.03
N ARG A 300 -39.45 -24.62 2.39
CA ARG A 300 -38.78 -25.51 3.35
C ARG A 300 -37.92 -26.59 2.69
N GLN A 301 -37.76 -26.60 1.38
CA GLN A 301 -36.85 -27.51 0.67
C GLN A 301 -35.73 -26.67 0.05
N GLY A 302 -34.48 -27.09 0.23
CA GLY A 302 -33.35 -26.32 -0.28
C GLY A 302 -33.21 -26.37 -1.81
N TRP A 303 -33.64 -27.47 -2.43
CA TRP A 303 -33.65 -27.62 -3.89
C TRP A 303 -34.84 -26.92 -4.54
N LEU A 304 -34.58 -26.24 -5.67
CA LEU A 304 -35.64 -25.79 -6.56
C LEU A 304 -36.24 -27.02 -7.29
N THR A 305 -37.56 -27.01 -7.44
CA THR A 305 -38.32 -28.05 -8.14
C THR A 305 -39.43 -27.40 -8.97
N ASP A 306 -40.07 -28.16 -9.86
CA ASP A 306 -41.25 -27.71 -10.62
C ASP A 306 -42.37 -27.15 -9.72
N ASN A 307 -42.47 -27.62 -8.47
CA ASN A 307 -43.45 -27.16 -7.49
C ASN A 307 -43.05 -25.86 -6.76
N THR A 308 -41.79 -25.41 -6.82
CA THR A 308 -41.28 -24.30 -6.00
C THR A 308 -42.00 -22.98 -6.29
N PHE A 309 -41.97 -22.51 -7.55
CA PHE A 309 -42.64 -21.26 -7.92
C PHE A 309 -44.18 -21.34 -7.78
N PRO A 310 -44.86 -22.44 -8.16
CA PRO A 310 -46.25 -22.66 -7.80
C PRO A 310 -46.53 -22.65 -6.28
N SER A 311 -45.57 -23.03 -5.43
CA SER A 311 -45.74 -22.98 -3.96
C SER A 311 -45.64 -21.57 -3.40
N TYR A 312 -44.75 -20.75 -3.95
CA TYR A 312 -44.71 -19.32 -3.65
C TYR A 312 -45.98 -18.62 -4.16
N GLN A 313 -46.42 -18.89 -5.40
CA GLN A 313 -47.62 -18.26 -5.96
C GLN A 313 -48.89 -18.61 -5.18
N ARG A 314 -49.08 -19.86 -4.76
CA ARG A 314 -50.24 -20.24 -3.92
C ARG A 314 -50.27 -19.47 -2.58
N ALA A 315 -49.12 -19.17 -2.00
CA ALA A 315 -49.03 -18.36 -0.78
C ALA A 315 -49.30 -16.88 -1.06
N LEU A 316 -48.80 -16.33 -2.17
CA LEU A 316 -49.10 -14.97 -2.61
C LEU A 316 -50.60 -14.79 -2.91
N ASP A 317 -51.21 -15.74 -3.62
CA ASP A 317 -52.66 -15.76 -3.92
C ASP A 317 -53.50 -15.83 -2.63
N GLN A 318 -53.11 -16.67 -1.66
CA GLN A 318 -53.80 -16.84 -0.38
C GLN A 318 -53.80 -15.58 0.49
N TYR A 319 -52.76 -14.76 0.39
CA TYR A 319 -52.56 -13.54 1.20
C TYR A 319 -52.54 -12.27 0.33
N ALA A 320 -53.13 -12.32 -0.87
CA ALA A 320 -53.05 -11.27 -1.88
C ALA A 320 -53.60 -9.91 -1.40
N ASP A 321 -54.54 -9.90 -0.44
CA ASP A 321 -55.10 -8.67 0.15
C ASP A 321 -54.21 -8.03 1.23
N HIS A 322 -53.15 -8.70 1.69
CA HIS A 322 -52.21 -8.20 2.71
C HIS A 322 -50.77 -8.02 2.21
N ILE A 323 -50.42 -8.58 1.05
CA ILE A 323 -49.07 -8.53 0.49
C ILE A 323 -48.95 -7.41 -0.55
N ASP A 324 -47.94 -6.55 -0.39
CA ASP A 324 -47.44 -5.62 -1.40
C ASP A 324 -46.28 -6.26 -2.19
N THR A 325 -46.59 -6.84 -3.35
CA THR A 325 -45.57 -7.44 -4.23
C THR A 325 -44.64 -6.40 -4.85
N THR A 326 -44.90 -5.10 -4.76
CA THR A 326 -43.98 -4.08 -5.29
C THR A 326 -42.72 -3.90 -4.45
N ARG A 327 -42.68 -4.46 -3.24
CA ARG A 327 -41.53 -4.47 -2.32
C ARG A 327 -41.24 -5.91 -1.88
N ILE A 328 -40.18 -6.50 -2.43
CA ILE A 328 -39.80 -7.89 -2.16
C ILE A 328 -38.39 -8.03 -1.58
N GLY A 329 -38.22 -8.97 -0.66
CA GLY A 329 -36.91 -9.45 -0.21
C GLY A 329 -36.74 -10.93 -0.53
N VAL A 330 -35.50 -11.38 -0.69
CA VAL A 330 -35.16 -12.80 -0.78
C VAL A 330 -34.02 -13.08 0.19
N VAL A 331 -34.23 -14.00 1.12
CA VAL A 331 -33.22 -14.45 2.09
C VAL A 331 -33.02 -15.94 1.90
N GLY A 332 -31.78 -16.42 2.00
CA GLY A 332 -31.51 -17.84 1.87
C GLY A 332 -30.24 -18.25 2.57
N HIS A 333 -30.24 -19.48 3.09
CA HIS A 333 -29.09 -20.09 3.76
C HIS A 333 -28.50 -21.22 2.93
N SER A 334 -27.17 -21.37 2.84
CA SER A 334 -26.53 -22.53 2.22
C SER A 334 -27.04 -22.72 0.78
N LEU A 335 -27.53 -23.90 0.41
CA LEU A 335 -28.17 -24.16 -0.89
C LEU A 335 -29.31 -23.17 -1.22
N GLY A 336 -30.11 -22.80 -0.22
CA GLY A 336 -31.13 -21.75 -0.35
C GLY A 336 -30.55 -20.35 -0.58
N GLY A 337 -29.32 -20.11 -0.10
CA GLY A 337 -28.55 -18.88 -0.31
C GLY A 337 -28.17 -18.67 -1.77
N GLY A 338 -27.61 -19.68 -2.43
CA GLY A 338 -27.35 -19.63 -3.88
C GLY A 338 -28.65 -19.52 -4.68
N ASN A 339 -29.70 -20.21 -4.26
CA ASN A 339 -31.02 -20.15 -4.89
C ASN A 339 -31.75 -18.78 -4.75
N THR A 340 -31.27 -17.86 -3.89
CA THR A 340 -31.87 -16.51 -3.76
C THR A 340 -31.88 -15.75 -5.09
N PHE A 341 -30.79 -15.84 -5.86
CA PHE A 341 -30.67 -15.18 -7.15
C PHE A 341 -31.71 -15.68 -8.16
N LYS A 342 -31.97 -17.00 -8.20
CA LYS A 342 -32.96 -17.60 -9.11
C LYS A 342 -34.40 -17.25 -8.70
N ILE A 343 -34.66 -17.15 -7.39
CA ILE A 343 -35.95 -16.70 -6.86
C ILE A 343 -36.21 -15.24 -7.24
N LEU A 344 -35.21 -14.35 -7.09
CA LEU A 344 -35.35 -12.95 -7.47
C LEU A 344 -35.53 -12.79 -8.99
N ASP A 345 -34.73 -13.48 -9.80
CA ASP A 345 -34.82 -13.49 -11.26
C ASP A 345 -36.23 -13.87 -11.73
N HIS A 346 -36.79 -14.96 -11.20
CA HIS A 346 -38.14 -15.42 -11.53
C HIS A 346 -39.20 -14.34 -11.26
N PHE A 347 -39.28 -13.84 -10.03
CA PHE A 347 -40.30 -12.84 -9.68
C PHE A 347 -40.06 -11.49 -10.37
N SER A 348 -38.82 -11.11 -10.64
CA SER A 348 -38.51 -9.84 -11.32
C SER A 348 -38.88 -9.82 -12.81
N LYS A 349 -39.13 -11.00 -13.40
CA LYS A 349 -39.73 -11.16 -14.73
C LYS A 349 -41.26 -10.97 -14.71
N GLU A 350 -41.92 -11.01 -13.55
CA GLU A 350 -43.33 -10.68 -13.39
C GLU A 350 -43.57 -9.16 -13.27
N LYS A 351 -44.70 -8.68 -13.81
CA LYS A 351 -44.96 -7.24 -13.90
C LYS A 351 -45.29 -6.63 -12.52
N GLY A 352 -44.40 -5.75 -12.07
CA GLY A 352 -44.56 -4.93 -10.86
C GLY A 352 -43.89 -5.51 -9.62
N TYR A 353 -43.45 -6.77 -9.65
CA TYR A 353 -42.78 -7.40 -8.51
C TYR A 353 -41.44 -6.74 -8.21
N GLY A 354 -41.30 -6.14 -7.04
CA GLY A 354 -40.10 -5.40 -6.64
C GLY A 354 -39.84 -4.09 -7.39
N GLU A 355 -40.85 -3.48 -8.02
CA GLU A 355 -40.65 -2.19 -8.72
C GLU A 355 -40.33 -1.03 -7.76
N ASN A 356 -40.81 -1.11 -6.50
CA ASN A 356 -40.59 -0.12 -5.44
C ASN A 356 -39.52 -0.53 -4.42
N GLY A 357 -38.91 -1.72 -4.56
CA GLY A 357 -37.80 -2.19 -3.71
C GLY A 357 -37.52 -3.68 -3.87
N ARG A 358 -36.25 -4.04 -4.03
CA ARG A 358 -35.75 -5.42 -4.05
C ARG A 358 -34.56 -5.57 -3.12
N PHE A 359 -34.47 -6.67 -2.37
CA PHE A 359 -33.20 -7.07 -1.76
C PHE A 359 -32.93 -8.57 -1.83
N ILE A 360 -31.64 -8.93 -1.80
CA ILE A 360 -31.15 -10.28 -1.52
C ILE A 360 -30.29 -10.22 -0.24
N MET A 361 -30.46 -11.20 0.65
CA MET A 361 -29.47 -11.51 1.68
C MET A 361 -29.05 -12.98 1.58
N VAL A 362 -27.81 -13.21 1.16
CA VAL A 362 -27.21 -14.55 1.11
C VAL A 362 -26.53 -14.82 2.45
N LEU A 363 -27.03 -15.83 3.16
CA LEU A 363 -26.45 -16.34 4.39
C LEU A 363 -25.60 -17.56 4.04
N GLU A 364 -24.28 -17.39 3.91
CA GLU A 364 -23.31 -18.44 3.60
C GLU A 364 -23.77 -19.39 2.48
N GLY A 365 -23.84 -18.85 1.26
CA GLY A 365 -24.44 -19.51 0.10
C GLY A 365 -23.67 -20.72 -0.43
N TYR A 366 -24.40 -21.65 -1.06
CA TYR A 366 -23.87 -22.82 -1.75
C TYR A 366 -24.52 -22.97 -3.13
N TYR A 367 -23.84 -22.40 -4.14
CA TYR A 367 -24.11 -22.46 -5.58
C TYR A 367 -25.46 -21.92 -6.08
N ALA A 368 -25.40 -20.89 -6.92
CA ALA A 368 -26.50 -20.38 -7.74
C ALA A 368 -26.88 -21.36 -8.88
N TYR A 369 -27.68 -22.38 -8.55
CA TYR A 369 -28.21 -23.35 -9.52
C TYR A 369 -29.25 -22.75 -10.50
N ASP A 370 -29.40 -23.39 -11.65
CA ASP A 370 -30.37 -23.08 -12.71
C ASP A 370 -30.35 -21.63 -13.25
N LEU A 371 -29.26 -20.88 -13.02
CA LEU A 371 -29.01 -19.57 -13.62
C LEU A 371 -27.93 -19.65 -14.68
N THR A 372 -28.17 -18.98 -15.81
CA THR A 372 -27.08 -18.65 -16.73
C THR A 372 -26.25 -17.48 -16.19
N LYS A 373 -24.95 -17.47 -16.50
CA LYS A 373 -24.06 -16.32 -16.25
C LYS A 373 -24.64 -14.99 -16.76
N GLN A 374 -25.36 -15.02 -17.88
CA GLN A 374 -26.04 -13.85 -18.42
C GLN A 374 -27.20 -13.38 -17.53
N GLU A 375 -28.09 -14.27 -17.06
CA GLU A 375 -29.18 -13.89 -16.16
C GLU A 375 -28.65 -13.29 -14.86
N MET A 376 -27.60 -13.88 -14.28
CA MET A 376 -26.93 -13.36 -13.09
C MET A 376 -26.34 -11.95 -13.30
N GLN A 377 -25.65 -11.74 -14.42
CA GLN A 377 -25.12 -10.42 -14.81
C GLN A 377 -26.22 -9.39 -15.11
N HIS A 378 -27.47 -9.80 -15.38
CA HIS A 378 -28.59 -8.92 -15.74
C HIS A 378 -29.71 -8.90 -14.68
N LEU A 379 -29.40 -9.24 -13.43
CA LEU A 379 -30.31 -9.03 -12.29
C LEU A 379 -30.74 -7.55 -12.18
N PRO A 380 -31.91 -7.25 -11.60
CA PRO A 380 -32.45 -5.88 -11.64
C PRO A 380 -31.61 -4.90 -10.83
N SER A 381 -31.13 -3.84 -11.48
CA SER A 381 -30.23 -2.82 -10.90
C SER A 381 -30.86 -1.91 -9.82
N ASN A 382 -32.06 -2.21 -9.33
CA ASN A 382 -32.66 -1.60 -8.14
C ASN A 382 -32.65 -2.56 -6.92
N THR A 383 -31.86 -3.63 -6.98
CA THR A 383 -31.73 -4.65 -5.92
C THR A 383 -30.58 -4.32 -4.99
N ASN A 384 -30.87 -4.26 -3.69
CA ASN A 384 -29.83 -4.20 -2.64
C ASN A 384 -29.37 -5.64 -2.31
N VAL A 385 -28.08 -5.95 -2.39
CA VAL A 385 -27.56 -7.31 -2.18
C VAL A 385 -26.54 -7.34 -1.04
N LEU A 386 -26.82 -8.11 0.00
CA LEU A 386 -25.84 -8.41 1.04
C LEU A 386 -25.47 -9.89 0.99
N MET A 387 -24.17 -10.20 0.99
CA MET A 387 -23.66 -11.56 1.10
C MET A 387 -22.84 -11.70 2.39
N GLN A 388 -23.10 -12.75 3.15
CA GLN A 388 -22.39 -13.05 4.40
C GLN A 388 -21.64 -14.38 4.32
N GLN A 389 -20.39 -14.41 4.77
CA GLN A 389 -19.59 -15.60 5.04
C GLN A 389 -19.34 -15.72 6.56
N TYR A 390 -19.20 -16.94 7.08
CA TYR A 390 -19.00 -17.17 8.52
C TYR A 390 -17.60 -17.72 8.83
N GLY A 391 -16.96 -17.15 9.87
CA GLY A 391 -15.62 -17.53 10.31
C GLY A 391 -14.45 -17.03 9.43
N ALA A 392 -13.23 -17.15 9.95
CA ALA A 392 -11.98 -16.82 9.25
C ALA A 392 -11.34 -18.05 8.58
N GLY A 393 -12.14 -19.08 8.33
CA GLY A 393 -11.73 -20.43 7.97
C GLY A 393 -12.78 -21.42 8.43
N GLY A 394 -13.59 -21.92 7.49
CA GLY A 394 -14.66 -22.89 7.74
C GLY A 394 -14.11 -24.24 8.15
N ASN A 395 -13.84 -24.41 9.45
CA ASN A 395 -13.20 -25.61 9.98
C ASN A 395 -13.77 -26.02 11.34
N ASN A 396 -14.78 -26.90 11.29
CA ASN A 396 -14.83 -28.05 12.21
C ASN A 396 -15.73 -29.22 11.75
N SER A 397 -16.43 -29.16 10.60
CA SER A 397 -17.16 -30.32 10.09
C SER A 397 -17.42 -30.33 8.58
N VAL A 398 -16.56 -31.02 7.81
CA VAL A 398 -16.77 -31.85 6.59
C VAL A 398 -17.67 -31.40 5.41
N ASN A 399 -18.56 -30.43 5.57
CA ASN A 399 -19.57 -29.93 4.64
C ASN A 399 -19.61 -28.38 4.67
N ASP A 400 -18.49 -27.74 5.00
CA ASP A 400 -18.38 -26.28 5.10
C ASP A 400 -18.36 -25.64 3.70
N THR A 401 -18.82 -24.39 3.55
CA THR A 401 -18.86 -23.77 2.22
C THR A 401 -17.50 -23.20 1.83
N ASP A 402 -17.08 -23.47 0.59
CA ASP A 402 -15.89 -22.83 0.04
C ASP A 402 -16.19 -21.34 -0.22
N PRO A 403 -15.51 -20.38 0.43
CA PRO A 403 -15.80 -18.96 0.27
C PRO A 403 -15.58 -18.45 -1.16
N ARG A 404 -14.91 -19.22 -2.04
CA ARG A 404 -14.84 -18.93 -3.48
C ARG A 404 -16.20 -18.98 -4.17
N ILE A 405 -17.13 -19.81 -3.69
CA ILE A 405 -18.45 -20.00 -4.32
C ILE A 405 -19.20 -18.67 -4.30
N THR A 406 -19.56 -18.22 -3.11
CA THR A 406 -20.21 -16.94 -2.83
C THR A 406 -19.41 -15.74 -3.36
N LEU A 407 -18.08 -15.76 -3.29
CA LEU A 407 -17.23 -14.71 -3.84
C LEU A 407 -17.37 -14.57 -5.37
N THR A 408 -17.44 -15.69 -6.10
CA THR A 408 -17.66 -15.69 -7.55
C THR A 408 -19.04 -15.13 -7.89
N GLU A 409 -20.05 -15.54 -7.13
CA GLU A 409 -21.44 -15.06 -7.26
C GLU A 409 -21.50 -13.54 -7.09
N PHE A 410 -20.88 -12.98 -6.04
CA PHE A 410 -20.77 -11.54 -5.79
C PHE A 410 -20.13 -10.80 -6.97
N TYR A 411 -19.04 -11.34 -7.52
CA TYR A 411 -18.31 -10.75 -8.65
C TYR A 411 -19.04 -10.83 -10.00
N MET A 412 -20.07 -11.67 -10.14
CA MET A 412 -20.93 -11.72 -11.32
C MET A 412 -22.10 -10.71 -11.28
N LEU A 413 -22.28 -9.97 -10.17
CA LEU A 413 -23.30 -8.92 -10.02
C LEU A 413 -22.92 -7.60 -10.74
N ASP A 414 -22.58 -7.68 -12.03
CA ASP A 414 -22.13 -6.54 -12.86
C ASP A 414 -23.24 -5.46 -13.06
N SER A 415 -24.52 -5.84 -12.95
CA SER A 415 -25.68 -4.95 -13.05
C SER A 415 -26.05 -4.24 -11.75
N ILE A 416 -25.60 -4.74 -10.60
CA ILE A 416 -25.93 -4.18 -9.29
C ILE A 416 -24.93 -3.07 -8.94
N PRO A 417 -25.38 -1.81 -8.74
CA PRO A 417 -24.49 -0.71 -8.38
C PRO A 417 -23.72 -0.99 -7.09
N LYS A 418 -22.46 -0.55 -7.02
CA LYS A 418 -21.62 -0.74 -5.82
C LYS A 418 -22.30 -0.26 -4.53
N ASN A 419 -22.98 0.89 -4.56
CA ASN A 419 -23.73 1.45 -3.42
C ASN A 419 -25.06 0.71 -3.14
N GLN A 420 -25.24 -0.48 -3.70
CA GLN A 420 -26.36 -1.39 -3.49
C GLN A 420 -25.88 -2.84 -3.33
N LYS A 421 -24.58 -3.10 -3.16
CA LYS A 421 -24.08 -4.43 -2.78
C LYS A 421 -22.93 -4.36 -1.78
N ASP A 422 -22.89 -5.31 -0.87
CA ASP A 422 -21.85 -5.40 0.16
C ASP A 422 -21.58 -6.86 0.55
N TRP A 423 -20.41 -7.08 1.15
CA TRP A 423 -19.91 -8.37 1.57
C TRP A 423 -19.43 -8.33 3.02
N GLN A 424 -19.94 -9.23 3.86
CA GLN A 424 -19.65 -9.23 5.29
C GLN A 424 -19.14 -10.58 5.78
N ILE A 425 -18.24 -10.55 6.76
CA ILE A 425 -17.78 -11.74 7.48
C ILE A 425 -18.33 -11.69 8.89
N VAL A 426 -19.06 -12.71 9.33
CA VAL A 426 -19.45 -12.84 10.74
C VAL A 426 -18.43 -13.72 11.45
N GLU A 427 -17.54 -13.08 12.20
CA GLU A 427 -16.57 -13.76 13.05
C GLU A 427 -17.27 -14.64 14.12
N ASN A 428 -16.69 -15.79 14.44
CA ASN A 428 -17.19 -16.74 15.45
C ASN A 428 -18.59 -17.34 15.15
N ALA A 429 -19.03 -17.31 13.89
CA ALA A 429 -20.17 -18.06 13.38
C ALA A 429 -19.73 -19.36 12.66
N ASP A 430 -20.66 -20.29 12.46
CA ASP A 430 -20.51 -21.56 11.74
C ASP A 430 -21.63 -21.74 10.69
N HIS A 431 -21.55 -22.77 9.84
CA HIS A 431 -22.60 -23.11 8.85
C HIS A 431 -23.98 -23.43 9.45
N HIS A 432 -24.11 -23.51 10.78
CA HIS A 432 -25.39 -23.70 11.45
C HIS A 432 -25.88 -22.41 12.12
N TYR A 433 -25.15 -21.30 12.04
CA TYR A 433 -25.44 -20.03 12.72
C TYR A 433 -26.83 -19.46 12.39
N PRO A 434 -27.33 -19.50 11.13
CA PRO A 434 -28.70 -19.09 10.78
C PRO A 434 -29.79 -20.07 11.25
N TYR A 435 -29.41 -21.30 11.60
CA TYR A 435 -30.32 -22.42 11.84
C TYR A 435 -30.68 -22.58 13.33
N GLY A 436 -31.93 -22.96 13.58
CA GLY A 436 -32.51 -23.29 14.87
C GLY A 436 -33.34 -22.18 15.52
N ASP A 437 -33.87 -22.48 16.71
CA ASP A 437 -34.47 -21.50 17.60
C ASP A 437 -33.39 -20.97 18.56
N ARG A 438 -32.88 -19.77 18.29
CA ARG A 438 -31.80 -19.10 19.03
C ARG A 438 -32.31 -17.76 19.59
N ALA A 439 -31.66 -17.26 20.65
CA ALA A 439 -31.99 -15.95 21.18
C ALA A 439 -31.54 -14.83 20.22
N TYR A 440 -32.36 -13.79 20.01
CA TYR A 440 -32.00 -12.67 19.12
C TYR A 440 -30.65 -12.02 19.48
N SER A 441 -30.28 -11.99 20.76
CA SER A 441 -28.98 -11.48 21.24
C SER A 441 -27.78 -12.28 20.73
N THR A 442 -27.95 -13.57 20.36
CA THR A 442 -26.87 -14.41 19.83
C THR A 442 -26.81 -14.44 18.30
N MET A 443 -27.77 -13.83 17.59
CA MET A 443 -27.81 -13.78 16.11
C MET A 443 -27.56 -12.38 15.53
N GLN A 444 -27.01 -11.45 16.32
CA GLN A 444 -26.89 -10.04 15.96
C GLN A 444 -26.08 -9.75 14.68
N GLY A 445 -25.18 -10.66 14.28
CA GLY A 445 -24.43 -10.55 13.01
C GLY A 445 -25.30 -10.71 11.76
N ILE A 446 -26.43 -11.40 11.87
CA ILE A 446 -27.46 -11.47 10.80
C ILE A 446 -28.53 -10.41 11.05
N LEU A 447 -29.06 -10.33 12.27
CA LEU A 447 -30.26 -9.55 12.56
C LEU A 447 -30.08 -8.04 12.39
N LYS A 448 -28.90 -7.48 12.70
CA LYS A 448 -28.64 -6.04 12.52
C LYS A 448 -28.63 -5.63 11.05
N PRO A 449 -27.80 -6.21 10.17
CA PRO A 449 -27.81 -5.83 8.77
C PRO A 449 -29.10 -6.27 8.05
N LEU A 450 -29.77 -7.35 8.46
CA LEU A 450 -31.07 -7.74 7.91
C LEU A 450 -32.17 -6.69 8.21
N ASP A 451 -32.27 -6.22 9.45
CA ASP A 451 -33.19 -5.14 9.85
C ASP A 451 -32.90 -3.86 9.06
N ALA A 452 -31.63 -3.47 8.97
CA ALA A 452 -31.19 -2.31 8.20
C ALA A 452 -31.46 -2.45 6.69
N LEU A 453 -31.27 -3.64 6.12
CA LEU A 453 -31.50 -3.92 4.70
C LEU A 453 -33.00 -3.86 4.36
N MET A 454 -33.87 -4.37 5.24
CA MET A 454 -35.32 -4.23 5.12
C MET A 454 -35.76 -2.76 5.28
N GLU A 455 -35.26 -2.06 6.29
CA GLU A 455 -35.58 -0.66 6.57
C GLU A 455 -35.16 0.27 5.41
N TYR A 456 -33.95 0.08 4.87
CA TYR A 456 -33.48 0.79 3.67
C TYR A 456 -34.33 0.46 2.44
N THR A 457 -34.54 -0.83 2.14
CA THR A 457 -35.19 -1.27 0.90
C THR A 457 -36.70 -1.00 0.88
N PHE A 458 -37.39 -1.13 2.02
CA PHE A 458 -38.85 -1.08 2.08
C PHE A 458 -39.43 0.27 2.56
N LYS A 459 -38.61 1.10 3.21
CA LYS A 459 -39.01 2.45 3.70
C LYS A 459 -38.13 3.59 3.16
N GLY A 460 -36.98 3.28 2.54
CA GLY A 460 -36.10 4.27 1.92
C GLY A 460 -35.22 5.04 2.92
N THR A 461 -35.12 4.59 4.17
CA THR A 461 -34.43 5.28 5.28
C THR A 461 -32.91 5.36 5.01
N PRO A 462 -32.33 6.56 4.75
CA PRO A 462 -30.94 6.62 4.29
C PRO A 462 -29.90 6.21 5.33
N SER A 463 -30.18 6.39 6.63
CA SER A 463 -29.31 5.95 7.73
C SER A 463 -29.35 4.43 7.97
N ALA A 464 -30.19 3.68 7.23
CA ALA A 464 -30.19 2.22 7.25
C ALA A 464 -29.22 1.63 6.21
N HIS A 465 -28.93 2.36 5.12
CA HIS A 465 -27.95 1.95 4.11
C HIS A 465 -26.59 1.66 4.76
N ASP A 466 -26.06 2.61 5.52
CA ASP A 466 -24.72 2.53 6.13
C ASP A 466 -24.62 1.49 7.28
N VAL A 467 -25.74 0.87 7.67
CA VAL A 467 -25.80 -0.24 8.65
C VAL A 467 -26.04 -1.59 7.97
N ALA A 468 -26.62 -1.59 6.76
CA ALA A 468 -26.85 -2.78 5.95
C ALA A 468 -25.66 -3.12 5.04
N LEU A 469 -25.06 -2.09 4.43
CA LEU A 469 -24.10 -2.17 3.33
C LEU A 469 -22.83 -1.32 3.54
N GLU A 470 -22.66 -0.71 4.73
CA GLU A 470 -21.57 0.21 5.14
C GLU A 470 -21.29 1.43 4.22
N GLN A 471 -20.75 1.20 3.03
CA GLN A 471 -20.53 2.19 1.94
C GLN A 471 -20.95 1.65 0.56
N GLY A 472 -21.14 0.33 0.45
CA GLY A 472 -21.32 -0.43 -0.77
C GLY A 472 -20.03 -0.55 -1.60
N SER A 473 -19.72 -1.78 -2.04
CA SER A 473 -18.42 -2.13 -2.62
C SER A 473 -18.52 -2.98 -3.89
N ASP A 474 -17.57 -2.78 -4.81
CA ASP A 474 -17.25 -3.76 -5.87
C ASP A 474 -16.11 -4.71 -5.43
N ASP A 475 -15.54 -4.48 -4.24
CA ASP A 475 -14.40 -5.19 -3.67
C ASP A 475 -14.77 -5.77 -2.29
N PRO A 476 -14.97 -7.10 -2.17
CA PRO A 476 -15.32 -7.77 -0.92
C PRO A 476 -14.14 -7.85 0.08
N TYR A 477 -12.96 -7.34 -0.28
CA TYR A 477 -11.82 -7.15 0.61
C TYR A 477 -11.67 -5.69 1.09
N ALA A 478 -12.53 -4.76 0.64
CA ALA A 478 -12.47 -3.37 1.06
C ALA A 478 -12.91 -3.20 2.53
N HIS A 479 -12.05 -2.58 3.34
CA HIS A 479 -12.33 -2.40 4.76
C HIS A 479 -13.45 -1.37 5.03
N GLY A 480 -14.63 -1.89 5.34
CA GLY A 480 -15.59 -1.23 6.23
C GLY A 480 -15.04 -1.07 7.65
N LYS A 481 -15.80 -0.45 8.55
CA LYS A 481 -15.39 -0.22 9.95
C LYS A 481 -15.37 -1.50 10.81
N GLY A 482 -15.89 -2.62 10.31
CA GLY A 482 -16.06 -3.86 11.08
C GLY A 482 -15.29 -5.11 10.63
N ILE A 483 -14.55 -5.10 9.51
CA ILE A 483 -14.09 -6.34 8.85
C ILE A 483 -12.56 -6.37 8.63
N GLN A 484 -11.92 -7.46 9.08
CA GLN A 484 -10.53 -7.81 8.74
C GLN A 484 -10.46 -8.73 7.51
N ALA A 485 -9.26 -8.85 6.93
CA ALA A 485 -9.06 -9.50 5.64
C ALA A 485 -9.32 -11.02 5.68
N VAL A 486 -9.96 -11.53 4.62
CA VAL A 486 -9.92 -12.96 4.28
C VAL A 486 -8.47 -13.36 4.00
N ASN A 487 -8.01 -14.46 4.59
CA ASN A 487 -6.70 -15.03 4.31
C ASN A 487 -6.64 -15.46 2.82
N PRO A 488 -5.61 -15.10 2.03
CA PRO A 488 -5.56 -15.44 0.60
C PRO A 488 -5.79 -16.93 0.32
N ILE A 489 -6.51 -17.17 -0.78
CA ILE A 489 -7.19 -18.44 -1.13
C ILE A 489 -6.26 -19.66 -1.33
N ALA A 490 -4.94 -19.49 -1.22
CA ALA A 490 -3.91 -20.51 -1.47
C ALA A 490 -4.14 -21.86 -0.74
N ASN A 491 -4.65 -21.84 0.48
CA ASN A 491 -4.85 -23.05 1.30
C ASN A 491 -6.17 -23.81 1.06
N TYR A 492 -7.08 -23.30 0.22
CA TYR A 492 -8.32 -24.03 -0.11
C TYR A 492 -8.11 -24.98 -1.30
N GLY A 493 -7.68 -26.21 -1.00
CA GLY A 493 -7.63 -27.27 -2.02
C GLY A 493 -9.02 -27.70 -2.46
N TYR A 494 -9.35 -27.54 -3.74
CA TYR A 494 -10.49 -28.19 -4.39
C TYR A 494 -10.08 -28.66 -5.78
N ALA A 495 -10.50 -29.86 -6.16
CA ALA A 495 -10.31 -30.37 -7.50
C ALA A 495 -11.47 -29.93 -8.40
N CYS A 496 -11.17 -29.47 -9.61
CA CYS A 496 -12.18 -29.26 -10.65
C CYS A 496 -12.67 -30.63 -11.14
N ASP A 497 -13.70 -31.18 -10.50
CA ASP A 497 -14.35 -32.39 -10.97
C ASP A 497 -15.34 -32.03 -12.09
N HIS A 498 -15.19 -32.65 -13.25
CA HIS A 498 -15.83 -32.23 -14.50
C HIS A 498 -17.25 -32.81 -14.71
N ASP A 499 -17.80 -33.53 -13.73
CA ASP A 499 -18.91 -34.48 -13.93
C ASP A 499 -20.29 -33.97 -13.43
N ILE A 500 -20.52 -32.64 -13.45
CA ILE A 500 -21.83 -32.01 -13.12
C ILE A 500 -22.30 -30.96 -14.15
N ASP A 501 -23.07 -31.42 -15.14
CA ASP A 501 -23.66 -30.70 -16.29
C ASP A 501 -24.52 -29.43 -16.00
N VAL A 502 -24.62 -28.94 -14.75
CA VAL A 502 -25.58 -27.86 -14.36
C VAL A 502 -25.01 -26.81 -13.39
N ALA A 503 -23.70 -26.73 -13.23
CA ALA A 503 -23.06 -25.60 -12.52
C ALA A 503 -22.69 -24.47 -13.50
N ILE A 504 -22.69 -23.21 -13.03
CA ILE A 504 -21.92 -22.15 -13.73
C ILE A 504 -20.44 -22.58 -13.68
N ASP A 505 -19.74 -22.56 -14.80
CA ASP A 505 -18.36 -23.06 -14.90
C ASP A 505 -17.38 -22.29 -13.98
N TYR A 506 -17.17 -22.76 -12.76
CA TYR A 506 -16.21 -22.19 -11.81
C TYR A 506 -14.76 -22.29 -12.32
N CYS A 507 -14.47 -23.15 -13.30
CA CYS A 507 -13.20 -23.18 -14.02
C CYS A 507 -12.89 -21.83 -14.71
N ASP A 508 -13.91 -21.08 -15.13
CA ASP A 508 -13.76 -19.73 -15.70
C ASP A 508 -13.25 -18.71 -14.67
N MET A 509 -13.24 -19.00 -13.36
CA MET A 509 -12.57 -18.11 -12.39
C MET A 509 -11.08 -17.95 -12.66
N ALA A 510 -10.38 -18.98 -13.15
CA ALA A 510 -8.95 -18.84 -13.50
C ALA A 510 -8.75 -17.91 -14.71
N GLN A 511 -9.58 -18.06 -15.75
CA GLN A 511 -9.57 -17.18 -16.93
C GLN A 511 -10.12 -15.78 -16.65
N TRP A 512 -11.07 -15.65 -15.74
CA TRP A 512 -11.63 -14.37 -15.31
C TRP A 512 -10.69 -13.62 -14.38
N TYR A 513 -9.94 -14.31 -13.50
CA TYR A 513 -8.88 -13.68 -12.70
C TYR A 513 -7.71 -13.22 -13.56
N SER A 514 -7.29 -13.96 -14.60
CA SER A 514 -6.25 -13.45 -15.51
C SER A 514 -6.75 -12.23 -16.32
N ASN A 515 -7.96 -12.31 -16.88
CA ASN A 515 -8.56 -11.19 -17.63
C ASN A 515 -8.90 -9.96 -16.75
N LYS A 516 -9.42 -10.14 -15.52
CA LYS A 516 -9.67 -9.02 -14.59
C LYS A 516 -8.41 -8.56 -13.86
N GLN A 517 -7.36 -9.37 -13.67
CA GLN A 517 -6.06 -8.82 -13.25
C GLN A 517 -5.50 -7.87 -14.30
N LEU A 518 -5.64 -8.14 -15.61
CA LEU A 518 -5.35 -7.14 -16.66
C LEU A 518 -6.19 -5.85 -16.50
N ILE A 519 -7.49 -5.96 -16.22
CA ILE A 519 -8.39 -4.79 -16.11
C ILE A 519 -8.13 -3.99 -14.82
N LEU A 520 -7.82 -4.65 -13.70
CA LEU A 520 -7.44 -4.00 -12.43
C LEU A 520 -6.04 -3.36 -12.56
N ALA A 521 -5.11 -4.05 -13.22
CA ALA A 521 -3.78 -3.54 -13.58
C ALA A 521 -3.85 -2.27 -14.44
N GLN A 522 -4.90 -2.11 -15.25
CA GLN A 522 -5.20 -0.92 -16.05
C GLN A 522 -5.98 0.17 -15.29
N LYS A 523 -6.68 -0.17 -14.19
CA LYS A 523 -7.50 0.76 -13.40
C LYS A 523 -6.83 1.31 -12.13
N GLY A 524 -5.61 0.86 -11.80
CA GLY A 524 -4.79 1.46 -10.75
C GLY A 524 -5.19 1.14 -9.31
N HIS A 525 -6.10 0.18 -9.11
CA HIS A 525 -6.39 -0.39 -7.79
C HIS A 525 -5.44 -1.56 -7.53
N TRP A 526 -4.25 -1.24 -7.04
CA TRP A 526 -3.26 -2.24 -6.62
C TRP A 526 -3.54 -2.76 -5.20
N ARG A 527 -3.01 -3.97 -4.94
CA ARG A 527 -2.81 -4.53 -3.60
C ARG A 527 -2.07 -3.50 -2.71
N PRO A 528 -2.24 -3.52 -1.37
CA PRO A 528 -1.46 -2.66 -0.48
C PRO A 528 0.04 -2.76 -0.82
N SER A 529 0.67 -1.64 -1.16
CA SER A 529 2.07 -1.67 -1.60
C SER A 529 2.94 -2.21 -0.47
N MET A 530 3.87 -3.12 -0.80
CA MET A 530 4.81 -3.63 0.21
C MET A 530 5.59 -2.49 0.88
N ALA A 531 5.83 -1.39 0.15
CA ALA A 531 6.35 -0.14 0.69
C ALA A 531 5.53 0.41 1.88
N GLY A 532 4.19 0.33 1.87
CA GLY A 532 3.34 0.74 2.99
C GLY A 532 3.44 -0.19 4.20
N ASN A 533 3.57 -1.50 3.97
CA ASN A 533 3.76 -2.49 5.04
C ASN A 533 5.15 -2.37 5.70
N PHE A 534 6.18 -2.10 4.90
CA PHE A 534 7.52 -1.79 5.40
C PHE A 534 7.55 -0.44 6.13
N ALA A 535 6.91 0.60 5.59
CA ALA A 535 6.83 1.93 6.21
C ALA A 535 6.13 1.91 7.59
N SER A 536 5.04 1.15 7.75
CA SER A 536 4.35 1.02 9.04
C SER A 536 5.19 0.31 10.11
N ARG A 537 6.19 -0.49 9.71
CA ARG A 537 7.15 -1.18 10.60
C ARG A 537 8.52 -0.51 10.68
N ALA A 538 8.67 0.72 10.19
CA ALA A 538 9.93 1.46 10.12
C ALA A 538 10.76 1.40 11.41
N ALA A 539 10.15 1.71 12.55
CA ALA A 539 10.83 1.76 13.84
C ALA A 539 11.43 0.41 14.27
N TYR A 540 10.89 -0.72 13.81
CA TYR A 540 11.45 -2.05 14.06
C TYR A 540 12.60 -2.39 13.11
N ILE A 541 12.40 -2.16 11.79
CA ILE A 541 13.40 -2.40 10.74
C ILE A 541 14.68 -1.61 11.05
N ASN A 542 14.52 -0.38 11.55
CA ASN A 542 15.61 0.50 11.99
C ASN A 542 16.36 0.00 13.25
N THR A 543 16.00 -1.17 13.82
CA THR A 543 16.75 -1.86 14.90
C THR A 543 17.47 -3.13 14.46
N LEU A 544 17.41 -3.49 13.17
CA LEU A 544 18.04 -4.70 12.65
C LEU A 544 19.53 -4.47 12.32
N PRO A 545 20.42 -5.45 12.54
CA PRO A 545 21.87 -5.34 12.33
C PRO A 545 22.30 -5.44 10.86
N PHE A 546 21.41 -5.20 9.89
CA PHE A 546 21.70 -5.42 8.47
C PHE A 546 22.22 -4.18 7.75
N SER A 547 23.13 -4.39 6.78
CA SER A 547 23.78 -3.33 5.99
C SER A 547 22.90 -2.72 4.86
N GLY A 548 21.61 -3.05 4.87
CA GLY A 548 20.61 -2.71 3.85
C GLY A 548 19.62 -3.87 3.64
N PHE A 549 18.62 -3.67 2.78
CA PHE A 549 17.63 -4.69 2.41
C PHE A 549 17.31 -4.69 0.92
N THR A 550 16.88 -5.84 0.40
CA THR A 550 16.33 -6.00 -0.95
C THR A 550 14.82 -5.78 -0.93
N MET A 551 14.25 -5.26 -2.02
CA MET A 551 12.83 -4.94 -2.13
C MET A 551 12.20 -5.57 -3.37
N VAL A 552 11.38 -6.60 -3.18
CA VAL A 552 10.45 -7.09 -4.20
C VAL A 552 9.23 -6.16 -4.27
N GLY A 553 8.62 -6.01 -5.45
CA GLY A 553 7.35 -5.30 -5.59
C GLY A 553 6.56 -5.74 -6.82
N ASN A 554 5.58 -6.62 -6.60
CA ASN A 554 4.65 -7.23 -7.56
C ASN A 554 3.93 -6.25 -8.53
N SER A 555 4.08 -4.94 -8.34
CA SER A 555 3.51 -3.89 -9.20
C SER A 555 4.45 -3.37 -10.27
N TYR A 556 5.77 -3.50 -10.07
CA TYR A 556 6.81 -3.07 -11.01
C TYR A 556 7.81 -4.17 -11.36
N THR A 557 8.14 -5.09 -10.44
CA THR A 557 9.04 -6.23 -10.64
C THR A 557 8.67 -6.97 -11.92
N ASP A 558 7.46 -7.52 -11.99
CA ASP A 558 6.96 -8.29 -13.13
C ASP A 558 6.88 -7.43 -14.41
N ARG A 559 6.28 -6.23 -14.31
CA ARG A 559 6.05 -5.33 -15.46
C ARG A 559 7.31 -4.72 -16.09
N VAL A 560 8.45 -4.80 -15.41
CA VAL A 560 9.75 -4.41 -16.00
C VAL A 560 10.25 -5.48 -16.98
N MET A 561 9.87 -6.75 -16.80
CA MET A 561 10.39 -7.94 -17.49
C MET A 561 9.32 -8.89 -18.08
N GLU A 562 8.16 -8.34 -18.46
CA GLU A 562 7.01 -9.09 -19.00
C GLU A 562 7.00 -9.17 -20.54
N SER A 563 6.55 -10.29 -21.12
CA SER A 563 6.36 -10.48 -22.57
C SER A 563 5.50 -9.43 -23.29
N ASN A 564 4.60 -8.77 -22.56
CA ASN A 564 3.72 -7.71 -23.05
C ASN A 564 4.13 -6.33 -22.50
N ALA A 565 5.38 -6.18 -22.03
CA ALA A 565 5.86 -5.01 -21.30
C ALA A 565 5.46 -3.68 -21.96
N SER A 566 4.48 -3.02 -21.36
CA SER A 566 4.13 -1.64 -21.70
C SER A 566 5.19 -0.69 -21.13
N ARG A 567 5.30 0.50 -21.72
CA ARG A 567 6.27 1.50 -21.27
C ARG A 567 5.85 2.11 -19.93
N LEU A 568 6.55 1.73 -18.86
CA LEU A 568 6.31 2.25 -17.52
C LEU A 568 6.75 3.73 -17.42
N SER A 569 6.01 4.51 -16.64
CA SER A 569 6.36 5.90 -16.37
C SER A 569 7.21 6.03 -15.10
N TYR A 570 8.06 7.06 -15.05
CA TYR A 570 8.83 7.38 -13.84
C TYR A 570 7.91 7.59 -12.63
N ALA A 571 6.77 8.26 -12.81
CA ALA A 571 5.81 8.53 -11.74
C ALA A 571 5.18 7.25 -11.20
N TYR A 572 4.87 6.26 -12.05
CA TYR A 572 4.34 4.97 -11.64
C TYR A 572 5.32 4.22 -10.74
N ILE A 573 6.55 4.00 -11.20
CA ILE A 573 7.56 3.27 -10.41
C ILE A 573 7.92 4.07 -9.14
N TRP A 574 8.03 5.39 -9.23
CA TRP A 574 8.26 6.26 -8.07
C TRP A 574 7.15 6.15 -7.02
N ASP A 575 5.88 6.17 -7.42
CA ASP A 575 4.76 6.15 -6.48
C ASP A 575 4.61 4.82 -5.72
N GLU A 576 5.02 3.71 -6.33
CA GLU A 576 5.08 2.38 -5.70
C GLU A 576 6.17 2.28 -4.62
N VAL A 577 7.38 2.79 -4.87
CA VAL A 577 8.54 2.62 -3.94
C VAL A 577 8.92 3.85 -3.10
N LYS A 578 8.37 5.06 -3.35
CA LYS A 578 8.68 6.27 -2.56
C LYS A 578 8.45 6.13 -1.06
N GLY A 579 7.52 5.27 -0.65
CA GLY A 579 7.13 5.08 0.75
C GLY A 579 8.22 4.52 1.67
N VAL A 580 9.30 3.95 1.11
CA VAL A 580 10.42 3.38 1.88
C VAL A 580 11.65 4.27 1.96
N LYS A 581 11.63 5.46 1.34
CA LYS A 581 12.79 6.37 1.28
C LYS A 581 13.40 6.67 2.65
N ASP A 582 12.55 6.71 3.68
CA ASP A 582 12.89 7.09 5.04
C ASP A 582 13.13 5.87 5.97
N LEU A 583 13.24 4.66 5.40
CA LEU A 583 13.60 3.41 6.09
C LEU A 583 15.11 3.19 6.09
N TYR A 584 15.74 3.17 7.27
CA TYR A 584 17.18 3.01 7.40
C TYR A 584 17.60 2.36 8.72
N PRO A 585 18.51 1.40 8.62
CA PRO A 585 19.90 1.80 8.82
C PRO A 585 20.80 1.38 7.64
N THR A 586 21.78 2.25 7.33
CA THR A 586 22.90 2.01 6.40
C THR A 586 22.58 1.89 4.89
N LYS A 587 23.63 1.93 4.06
CA LYS A 587 23.64 2.62 2.75
C LYS A 587 23.33 1.73 1.53
N SER A 588 22.90 0.49 1.71
CA SER A 588 22.91 -0.52 0.64
C SER A 588 21.56 -1.20 0.41
N ASN A 589 20.49 -0.42 0.25
CA ASN A 589 19.18 -0.95 -0.15
C ASN A 589 19.12 -1.21 -1.67
N PHE A 590 18.43 -2.25 -2.11
CA PHE A 590 18.29 -2.63 -3.53
C PHE A 590 16.83 -2.86 -3.93
N LEU A 591 16.49 -2.58 -5.20
CA LEU A 591 15.20 -2.98 -5.80
C LEU A 591 15.36 -4.31 -6.54
N THR A 592 14.43 -5.26 -6.34
CA THR A 592 14.50 -6.59 -6.96
C THR A 592 13.60 -6.67 -8.20
N VAL A 593 14.16 -7.16 -9.31
CA VAL A 593 13.43 -7.50 -10.54
C VAL A 593 13.54 -9.01 -10.75
N HIS A 594 12.40 -9.70 -10.86
CA HIS A 594 12.31 -11.12 -11.22
C HIS A 594 12.03 -11.22 -12.73
N MET A 595 12.54 -12.26 -13.39
CA MET A 595 12.29 -12.53 -14.80
C MET A 595 10.96 -13.28 -15.03
N HIS A 596 9.84 -12.60 -14.81
CA HIS A 596 8.52 -13.22 -14.98
C HIS A 596 8.03 -13.18 -16.44
N TYR A 597 8.27 -14.28 -17.17
CA TYR A 597 7.77 -14.54 -18.54
C TYR A 597 8.20 -13.46 -19.57
N PRO A 598 9.49 -13.40 -19.96
CA PRO A 598 10.07 -12.28 -20.73
C PRO A 598 9.68 -12.18 -22.22
N GLY A 599 8.95 -13.16 -22.76
CA GLY A 599 8.54 -13.20 -24.17
C GLY A 599 9.67 -13.51 -25.15
N ASP A 600 9.40 -13.35 -26.46
CA ASP A 600 10.42 -13.64 -27.48
C ASP A 600 11.49 -12.55 -27.51
N PHE A 601 12.74 -12.93 -27.24
CA PHE A 601 13.94 -12.10 -27.37
C PHE A 601 14.08 -11.44 -28.75
N TRP A 602 13.47 -12.00 -29.79
CA TRP A 602 13.43 -11.44 -31.15
C TRP A 602 12.40 -10.33 -31.35
N ASP A 603 11.45 -10.10 -30.44
CA ASP A 603 10.52 -8.97 -30.52
C ASP A 603 11.23 -7.65 -30.14
N ASP A 604 11.63 -6.86 -31.14
CA ASP A 604 12.25 -5.56 -30.91
C ASP A 604 11.30 -4.51 -30.32
N ALA A 605 9.98 -4.64 -30.42
CA ALA A 605 9.04 -3.67 -29.84
C ALA A 605 8.87 -3.87 -28.34
N VAL A 606 8.67 -5.11 -27.88
CA VAL A 606 8.59 -5.48 -26.45
C VAL A 606 9.90 -5.12 -25.75
N TRP A 607 11.04 -5.55 -26.30
CA TRP A 607 12.32 -5.35 -25.63
C TRP A 607 12.76 -3.89 -25.59
N ASN A 608 12.39 -3.05 -26.57
CA ASN A 608 12.58 -1.59 -26.49
C ASN A 608 11.81 -0.94 -25.32
N ASN A 609 10.72 -1.55 -24.84
CA ASN A 609 10.07 -1.14 -23.59
C ASN A 609 10.81 -1.68 -22.37
N VAL A 610 11.14 -2.98 -22.32
CA VAL A 610 11.90 -3.63 -21.22
C VAL A 610 13.19 -2.86 -20.90
N ILE A 611 14.05 -2.65 -21.90
CA ILE A 611 15.34 -1.91 -21.78
C ILE A 611 15.12 -0.53 -21.14
N ALA A 612 14.06 0.17 -21.54
CA ALA A 612 13.77 1.51 -21.06
C ALA A 612 12.94 1.55 -19.78
N ASN A 613 12.28 0.45 -19.40
CA ASN A 613 11.68 0.25 -18.08
C ASN A 613 12.81 0.09 -17.05
N PHE A 614 13.85 -0.71 -17.32
CA PHE A 614 15.06 -0.78 -16.50
C PHE A 614 15.78 0.57 -16.35
N GLY A 615 16.00 1.30 -17.44
CA GLY A 615 16.56 2.67 -17.35
C GLY A 615 15.68 3.63 -16.52
N THR A 616 14.36 3.40 -16.48
CA THR A 616 13.43 4.17 -15.64
C THR A 616 13.50 3.75 -14.17
N LEU A 617 13.60 2.45 -13.90
CA LEU A 617 13.76 1.86 -12.57
C LEU A 617 15.08 2.31 -11.92
N ALA A 618 16.19 2.22 -12.65
CA ALA A 618 17.51 2.70 -12.19
C ALA A 618 17.49 4.20 -11.85
N LYS A 619 16.72 5.01 -12.59
CA LYS A 619 16.51 6.44 -12.29
C LYS A 619 15.72 6.64 -10.99
N VAL A 620 14.71 5.82 -10.72
CA VAL A 620 13.93 5.87 -9.46
C VAL A 620 14.80 5.41 -8.28
N ALA A 621 15.51 4.28 -8.42
CA ALA A 621 16.44 3.74 -7.44
C ALA A 621 17.43 4.82 -6.95
N LYS A 622 18.14 5.44 -7.90
CA LYS A 622 19.06 6.56 -7.67
C LYS A 622 18.43 7.73 -6.90
N ASN A 623 17.23 8.15 -7.30
CA ASN A 623 16.57 9.34 -6.75
C ASN A 623 15.89 9.09 -5.38
N LEU A 624 15.66 7.82 -5.02
CA LEU A 624 15.22 7.41 -3.68
C LEU A 624 16.37 6.97 -2.76
N GLY A 625 17.60 6.85 -3.27
CA GLY A 625 18.80 6.53 -2.50
C GLY A 625 19.13 5.03 -2.39
N PHE A 626 18.49 4.17 -3.20
CA PHE A 626 18.90 2.78 -3.35
C PHE A 626 20.29 2.70 -3.99
N ARG A 627 21.07 1.69 -3.60
CA ARG A 627 22.40 1.38 -4.14
C ARG A 627 22.35 0.80 -5.56
N GLY A 628 21.26 0.09 -5.87
CA GLY A 628 20.98 -0.37 -7.21
C GLY A 628 19.89 -1.44 -7.28
N ILE A 629 20.13 -2.47 -8.09
CA ILE A 629 19.14 -3.50 -8.43
C ILE A 629 19.67 -4.90 -8.13
N VAL A 630 18.81 -5.77 -7.57
CA VAL A 630 18.97 -7.23 -7.67
C VAL A 630 18.22 -7.67 -8.91
N TYR A 631 18.89 -8.38 -9.81
CA TYR A 631 18.26 -9.03 -10.94
C TYR A 631 18.26 -10.53 -10.67
N ASP A 632 17.04 -11.05 -10.52
CA ASP A 632 16.72 -12.43 -10.26
C ASP A 632 16.10 -13.02 -11.53
N ASP A 633 16.71 -14.06 -12.04
CA ASP A 633 16.34 -14.72 -13.29
C ASP A 633 15.72 -16.12 -13.10
N GLU A 634 15.27 -16.45 -11.89
CA GLU A 634 14.44 -17.63 -11.66
C GLU A 634 13.05 -17.50 -12.31
N ALA A 635 12.63 -18.55 -13.02
CA ALA A 635 11.31 -18.64 -13.65
C ALA A 635 10.26 -19.19 -12.66
N TYR A 636 9.80 -18.35 -11.73
CA TYR A 636 8.86 -18.67 -10.63
C TYR A 636 7.46 -19.24 -11.00
N ASP A 637 7.21 -19.65 -12.25
CA ASP A 637 5.90 -20.14 -12.70
C ASP A 637 6.00 -21.58 -13.26
N LEU A 638 5.38 -22.53 -12.57
CA LEU A 638 5.98 -23.87 -12.37
C LEU A 638 5.76 -24.91 -13.48
N GLU A 639 4.86 -24.67 -14.46
CA GLU A 639 4.33 -25.80 -15.27
C GLU A 639 4.64 -25.82 -16.78
N SER A 640 5.07 -24.74 -17.47
CA SER A 640 5.31 -24.86 -18.94
C SER A 640 6.25 -23.88 -19.66
N HIS A 641 6.93 -22.95 -18.98
CA HIS A 641 7.59 -21.82 -19.66
C HIS A 641 9.12 -21.82 -19.51
N LYS A 642 9.79 -22.40 -20.51
CA LYS A 642 11.27 -22.37 -20.65
C LYS A 642 11.72 -21.12 -21.40
N MET A 643 12.77 -20.49 -20.87
CA MET A 643 13.35 -19.22 -21.30
C MET A 643 13.53 -19.04 -22.81
N ILE A 644 14.21 -19.99 -23.47
CA ILE A 644 14.41 -20.06 -24.92
C ILE A 644 14.37 -21.55 -25.31
N ASN A 645 13.77 -21.88 -26.46
CA ASN A 645 13.93 -23.19 -27.11
C ASN A 645 14.73 -23.02 -28.41
N TYR A 646 15.78 -23.83 -28.61
CA TYR A 646 16.73 -23.71 -29.71
C TYR A 646 16.90 -25.05 -30.46
N LYS A 647 17.41 -25.03 -31.69
CA LYS A 647 17.54 -26.23 -32.53
C LYS A 647 18.87 -27.00 -32.31
N HIS A 648 18.79 -28.25 -31.85
CA HIS A 648 19.92 -29.17 -31.69
C HIS A 648 19.90 -30.31 -32.75
N GLY A 649 20.60 -30.09 -33.88
CA GLY A 649 20.69 -31.09 -34.95
C GLY A 649 19.35 -31.36 -35.66
N ASP A 650 18.99 -32.63 -35.84
CA ASP A 650 17.71 -33.06 -36.41
C ASP A 650 16.66 -33.47 -35.36
N ALA A 651 17.00 -33.36 -34.07
CA ALA A 651 16.11 -33.69 -32.95
C ALA A 651 15.56 -32.43 -32.28
N TRP A 652 14.35 -32.55 -31.72
CA TRP A 652 13.71 -31.50 -30.92
C TRP A 652 13.54 -32.01 -29.49
N TYR A 653 13.80 -31.15 -28.50
CA TYR A 653 13.35 -31.40 -27.13
C TYR A 653 11.91 -30.92 -26.99
N ASP A 654 11.02 -31.80 -26.51
CA ASP A 654 9.63 -31.45 -26.28
C ASP A 654 9.49 -30.52 -25.06
N ASP A 655 8.97 -29.32 -25.32
CA ASP A 655 7.82 -28.70 -24.64
C ASP A 655 7.33 -27.54 -25.55
N ASP A 656 6.02 -27.31 -25.61
CA ASP A 656 5.39 -26.64 -26.77
C ASP A 656 5.42 -25.10 -26.80
N ALA A 657 5.75 -24.43 -25.69
CA ALA A 657 5.38 -23.03 -25.46
C ALA A 657 6.04 -21.96 -26.38
N TYR A 658 7.35 -22.03 -26.63
CA TYR A 658 8.09 -21.00 -27.39
C TYR A 658 9.02 -21.60 -28.46
N LYS A 659 8.45 -21.98 -29.60
CA LYS A 659 9.18 -22.53 -30.76
C LYS A 659 9.51 -21.43 -31.79
N ASN A 660 10.74 -20.90 -31.77
CA ASN A 660 11.28 -20.07 -32.85
C ASN A 660 12.34 -20.86 -33.67
N PRO A 661 11.93 -21.76 -34.59
CA PRO A 661 12.81 -22.72 -35.25
C PRO A 661 13.76 -22.11 -36.31
N ASN A 662 13.82 -20.78 -36.41
CA ASN A 662 14.55 -20.06 -37.46
C ASN A 662 15.99 -19.71 -37.09
N HIS A 663 16.36 -19.86 -35.81
CA HIS A 663 17.64 -19.41 -35.26
C HIS A 663 18.41 -20.55 -34.57
N THR A 664 19.73 -20.47 -34.64
CA THR A 664 20.66 -21.37 -33.96
C THR A 664 20.88 -20.96 -32.50
N PHE A 665 21.41 -21.88 -31.68
CA PHE A 665 21.85 -21.60 -30.31
C PHE A 665 22.71 -20.33 -30.22
N GLN A 666 23.73 -20.22 -31.08
CA GLN A 666 24.67 -19.09 -31.08
C GLN A 666 24.02 -17.76 -31.48
N GLU A 667 23.01 -17.77 -32.36
CA GLU A 667 22.22 -16.56 -32.67
C GLU A 667 21.35 -16.13 -31.48
N HIS A 668 20.78 -17.08 -30.72
CA HIS A 668 20.08 -16.77 -29.47
C HIS A 668 21.04 -16.25 -28.39
N VAL A 669 22.21 -16.87 -28.18
CA VAL A 669 23.26 -16.36 -27.27
C VAL A 669 23.61 -14.92 -27.62
N ALA A 670 23.85 -14.62 -28.90
CA ALA A 670 24.17 -13.28 -29.37
C ALA A 670 23.01 -12.28 -29.14
N LYS A 671 21.75 -12.68 -29.41
CA LYS A 671 20.57 -11.81 -29.21
C LYS A 671 20.33 -11.50 -27.72
N ILE A 672 20.42 -12.50 -26.84
CA ILE A 672 20.26 -12.35 -25.38
C ILE A 672 21.38 -11.47 -24.80
N THR A 673 22.63 -11.71 -25.22
CA THR A 673 23.78 -10.88 -24.86
C THR A 673 23.53 -9.41 -25.24
N ALA A 674 23.07 -9.16 -26.48
CA ALA A 674 22.78 -7.81 -26.93
C ALA A 674 21.63 -7.14 -26.16
N ARG A 675 20.56 -7.87 -25.81
CA ARG A 675 19.46 -7.34 -24.97
C ARG A 675 19.94 -6.93 -23.59
N HIS A 676 20.73 -7.77 -22.93
CA HIS A 676 21.19 -7.51 -21.57
C HIS A 676 22.30 -6.46 -21.51
N GLN A 677 23.11 -6.34 -22.56
CA GLN A 677 23.97 -5.18 -22.78
C GLN A 677 23.13 -3.90 -22.85
N GLN A 678 22.07 -3.86 -23.66
CA GLN A 678 21.20 -2.69 -23.77
C GLN A 678 20.49 -2.35 -22.45
N ILE A 679 20.07 -3.36 -21.66
CA ILE A 679 19.52 -3.17 -20.31
C ILE A 679 20.55 -2.50 -19.40
N MET A 680 21.79 -3.01 -19.32
CA MET A 680 22.80 -2.43 -18.44
C MET A 680 23.22 -1.03 -18.91
N GLU A 681 23.40 -0.81 -20.22
CA GLU A 681 23.65 0.52 -20.80
C GLU A 681 22.55 1.52 -20.40
N ALA A 682 21.27 1.11 -20.43
CA ALA A 682 20.14 1.96 -20.04
C ALA A 682 20.11 2.24 -18.52
N MET A 683 20.42 1.25 -17.68
CA MET A 683 20.53 1.43 -16.23
C MET A 683 21.69 2.36 -15.87
N VAL A 684 22.86 2.14 -16.45
CA VAL A 684 24.08 2.96 -16.27
C VAL A 684 23.87 4.40 -16.77
N ALA A 685 23.19 4.60 -17.90
CA ALA A 685 22.87 5.94 -18.39
C ALA A 685 22.01 6.76 -17.42
N ALA A 686 21.09 6.10 -16.69
CA ALA A 686 20.32 6.73 -15.63
C ALA A 686 21.11 6.89 -14.32
N TYR A 687 21.84 5.84 -13.93
CA TYR A 687 22.56 5.73 -12.67
C TYR A 687 23.99 5.21 -12.91
N PRO A 688 24.96 6.09 -13.22
CA PRO A 688 26.31 5.67 -13.62
C PRO A 688 27.11 4.89 -12.58
N ALA A 689 26.71 4.94 -11.30
CA ALA A 689 27.36 4.28 -10.17
C ALA A 689 26.43 3.28 -9.46
N ILE A 690 25.55 2.64 -10.25
CA ILE A 690 24.64 1.57 -9.83
C ILE A 690 25.41 0.28 -9.56
N ASP A 691 25.00 -0.45 -8.53
CA ASP A 691 25.42 -1.84 -8.34
C ASP A 691 24.30 -2.76 -8.82
N VAL A 692 24.65 -3.78 -9.60
CA VAL A 692 23.72 -4.85 -10.02
C VAL A 692 24.18 -6.15 -9.39
N LEU A 693 23.33 -6.75 -8.57
CA LEU A 693 23.52 -8.09 -8.02
C LEU A 693 22.74 -9.07 -8.88
N TYR A 694 23.38 -10.16 -9.28
CA TYR A 694 22.81 -11.18 -10.16
C TYR A 694 22.94 -12.55 -9.50
N TYR A 695 21.83 -13.28 -9.42
CA TYR A 695 21.73 -14.49 -8.60
C TYR A 695 22.22 -15.76 -9.32
N HIS A 696 21.69 -16.08 -10.51
CA HIS A 696 22.05 -17.31 -11.21
C HIS A 696 23.36 -17.13 -11.98
N SER A 697 24.47 -17.39 -11.30
CA SER A 697 25.83 -17.19 -11.82
C SER A 697 26.04 -17.85 -13.19
N PRO A 698 26.90 -17.30 -14.09
CA PRO A 698 27.32 -17.98 -15.33
C PRO A 698 27.88 -19.42 -15.12
N VAL A 699 28.15 -19.83 -13.87
CA VAL A 699 28.49 -21.19 -13.45
C VAL A 699 27.46 -22.24 -13.87
N GLU A 700 26.17 -21.95 -13.80
CA GLU A 700 25.10 -22.95 -13.95
C GLU A 700 25.01 -23.56 -15.36
N GLY A 701 25.46 -22.84 -16.38
CA GLY A 701 25.49 -23.31 -17.76
C GLY A 701 26.66 -24.27 -18.09
N HIS A 702 27.52 -24.61 -17.12
CA HIS A 702 28.80 -25.28 -17.40
C HIS A 702 28.88 -26.70 -16.84
N ILE A 703 28.99 -27.72 -17.71
CA ILE A 703 29.03 -29.15 -17.33
C ILE A 703 30.16 -29.47 -16.32
N GLU A 704 31.31 -28.82 -16.40
CA GLU A 704 32.43 -29.07 -15.46
C GLU A 704 32.19 -28.49 -14.05
N ALA A 705 31.30 -27.49 -13.90
CA ALA A 705 30.98 -26.94 -12.58
C ALA A 705 30.28 -27.99 -11.70
N ASN A 706 29.35 -28.75 -12.28
CA ASN A 706 28.66 -29.87 -11.63
C ASN A 706 29.49 -31.17 -11.57
N SER A 707 30.72 -31.21 -12.09
CA SER A 707 31.53 -32.45 -12.16
C SER A 707 32.92 -32.35 -11.54
N GLY A 708 33.00 -31.74 -10.35
CA GLY A 708 33.98 -32.14 -9.32
C GLY A 708 35.32 -31.40 -9.33
N ILE A 709 35.28 -30.09 -9.06
CA ILE A 709 36.47 -29.27 -8.85
C ILE A 709 37.32 -29.83 -7.69
N ASN A 710 38.58 -30.20 -7.97
CA ASN A 710 39.61 -30.60 -7.00
C ASN A 710 39.24 -31.69 -5.96
N GLY A 711 38.17 -32.47 -6.18
CA GLY A 711 37.76 -33.55 -5.26
C GLY A 711 36.93 -33.10 -4.05
N HIS A 712 36.51 -31.84 -3.98
CA HIS A 712 35.45 -31.38 -3.09
C HIS A 712 34.24 -30.94 -3.93
N PRO A 713 33.04 -31.50 -3.70
CA PRO A 713 31.93 -31.24 -4.59
C PRO A 713 31.26 -29.89 -4.23
N VAL A 714 31.47 -28.87 -5.06
CA VAL A 714 30.63 -27.66 -5.06
C VAL A 714 29.28 -28.07 -5.66
N VAL A 715 28.33 -28.43 -4.80
CA VAL A 715 27.02 -28.94 -5.25
C VAL A 715 26.02 -27.79 -5.37
N VAL A 716 25.93 -27.19 -6.56
CA VAL A 716 24.90 -26.20 -6.92
C VAL A 716 23.50 -26.82 -6.80
N ASP A 717 22.50 -26.07 -6.36
CA ASP A 717 21.13 -26.60 -6.18
C ASP A 717 20.34 -26.64 -7.48
N VAL A 718 20.53 -27.71 -8.27
CA VAL A 718 19.88 -27.93 -9.56
C VAL A 718 18.38 -28.30 -9.44
N GLY A 719 17.59 -27.42 -8.83
CA GLY A 719 16.12 -27.48 -8.89
C GLY A 719 15.54 -27.15 -10.28
N LEU A 720 16.37 -26.64 -11.18
CA LEU A 720 16.00 -25.97 -12.43
C LEU A 720 16.45 -26.75 -13.70
N GLU A 721 16.51 -28.09 -13.64
CA GLU A 721 17.11 -29.06 -14.60
C GLU A 721 16.84 -28.91 -16.13
N ARG A 722 16.11 -27.88 -16.59
CA ARG A 722 15.68 -27.71 -18.00
C ARG A 722 15.93 -26.32 -18.61
N GLN A 723 16.65 -25.39 -17.97
CA GLN A 723 16.74 -23.98 -18.45
C GLN A 723 18.15 -23.33 -18.60
N HIS A 724 19.21 -23.83 -17.94
CA HIS A 724 20.38 -23.00 -17.57
C HIS A 724 21.33 -22.49 -18.68
N GLU A 725 21.44 -23.12 -19.86
CA GLU A 725 22.57 -22.86 -20.78
C GLU A 725 22.67 -21.41 -21.33
N MET A 726 21.57 -20.66 -21.26
CA MET A 726 21.50 -19.27 -21.74
C MET A 726 21.78 -18.22 -20.64
N VAL A 727 21.85 -18.64 -19.36
CA VAL A 727 22.05 -17.77 -18.18
C VAL A 727 23.37 -16.99 -18.29
N GLY A 728 24.47 -17.66 -18.69
CA GLY A 728 25.75 -16.97 -18.93
C GLY A 728 25.67 -15.87 -20.01
N ALA A 729 24.76 -15.99 -21.00
CA ALA A 729 24.56 -14.96 -22.02
C ALA A 729 23.86 -13.70 -21.48
N ILE A 730 23.01 -13.85 -20.45
CA ILE A 730 22.44 -12.73 -19.68
C ILE A 730 23.58 -12.00 -18.98
N PHE A 731 24.39 -12.72 -18.18
CA PHE A 731 25.47 -12.14 -17.40
C PHE A 731 26.54 -11.44 -18.26
N VAL A 732 27.01 -12.07 -19.35
CA VAL A 732 27.97 -11.42 -20.27
C VAL A 732 27.33 -10.26 -21.03
N GLY A 733 26.03 -10.27 -21.29
CA GLY A 733 25.30 -9.10 -21.76
C GLY A 733 25.40 -7.94 -20.77
N LEU A 734 25.01 -8.15 -19.51
CA LEU A 734 25.13 -7.14 -18.46
C LEU A 734 26.59 -6.65 -18.33
N LYS A 735 27.56 -7.56 -18.35
CA LYS A 735 29.01 -7.25 -18.28
C LYS A 735 29.46 -6.36 -19.44
N LYS A 736 28.96 -6.58 -20.66
CA LYS A 736 29.27 -5.76 -21.85
C LYS A 736 28.67 -4.35 -21.80
N GLY A 737 27.60 -4.14 -21.03
CA GLY A 737 27.00 -2.81 -20.81
C GLY A 737 27.54 -2.04 -19.60
N LEU A 738 28.55 -2.54 -18.89
CA LEU A 738 29.18 -1.84 -17.77
C LEU A 738 29.89 -0.54 -18.20
N ALA A 739 29.82 0.47 -17.34
CA ALA A 739 30.73 1.61 -17.37
C ALA A 739 31.54 1.69 -16.06
N HIS A 740 32.68 2.39 -16.12
CA HIS A 740 33.74 2.42 -15.10
C HIS A 740 33.32 2.81 -13.65
N GLN A 741 32.09 3.26 -13.40
CA GLN A 741 31.58 3.61 -12.07
C GLN A 741 30.53 2.62 -11.53
N ALA A 742 29.93 1.78 -12.38
CA ALA A 742 28.96 0.76 -12.00
C ALA A 742 29.67 -0.59 -11.73
N THR A 743 29.10 -1.44 -10.89
CA THR A 743 29.66 -2.77 -10.60
C THR A 743 28.62 -3.87 -10.75
N LEU A 744 29.02 -4.98 -11.37
CA LEU A 744 28.23 -6.20 -11.51
C LEU A 744 28.75 -7.25 -10.51
N HIS A 745 27.84 -7.79 -9.71
CA HIS A 745 28.10 -8.70 -8.61
C HIS A 745 27.50 -10.08 -8.90
N ASP A 746 28.38 -11.06 -9.05
CA ASP A 746 28.10 -12.46 -9.26
C ASP A 746 27.87 -13.15 -7.90
N MET A 747 26.60 -13.30 -7.51
CA MET A 747 26.20 -13.81 -6.18
C MET A 747 26.20 -15.34 -6.10
N GLY A 748 25.73 -16.00 -7.18
CA GLY A 748 25.57 -17.46 -7.31
C GLY A 748 24.57 -18.09 -6.33
N GLU A 749 23.66 -18.93 -6.83
CA GLU A 749 22.63 -19.59 -6.03
C GLU A 749 23.15 -20.82 -5.23
N ASP A 750 24.33 -20.69 -4.63
CA ASP A 750 25.02 -21.79 -3.95
C ASP A 750 24.53 -22.00 -2.50
N TYR A 751 23.29 -22.44 -2.32
CA TYR A 751 22.69 -22.71 -0.99
C TYR A 751 23.45 -23.70 -0.11
N ARG A 752 24.42 -24.43 -0.66
CA ARG A 752 25.15 -25.54 -0.01
C ARG A 752 26.59 -25.21 0.39
N LEU A 753 27.05 -23.95 0.25
CA LEU A 753 28.34 -23.53 0.82
C LEU A 753 28.30 -23.57 2.35
N ARG A 754 29.29 -24.21 2.98
CA ARG A 754 29.37 -24.36 4.45
C ARG A 754 30.80 -24.21 4.94
N THR A 755 31.75 -24.99 4.41
CA THR A 755 33.15 -24.97 4.86
C THR A 755 33.94 -23.84 4.19
N GLN A 756 35.09 -23.48 4.77
CA GLN A 756 35.98 -22.45 4.22
C GLN A 756 36.43 -22.77 2.78
N ALA A 757 36.75 -24.04 2.52
CA ALA A 757 37.12 -24.52 1.19
C ALA A 757 36.01 -24.30 0.15
N HIS A 758 34.74 -24.50 0.51
CA HIS A 758 33.63 -24.33 -0.44
C HIS A 758 33.56 -22.87 -0.94
N PHE A 759 33.77 -21.88 -0.05
CA PHE A 759 33.82 -20.47 -0.43
C PHE A 759 35.10 -20.11 -1.20
N ASP A 760 36.27 -20.66 -0.83
CA ASP A 760 37.52 -20.43 -1.55
C ASP A 760 37.50 -21.01 -2.97
N ASP A 761 36.98 -22.23 -3.16
CA ASP A 761 36.83 -22.89 -4.45
C ASP A 761 35.78 -22.19 -5.33
N ALA A 762 34.61 -21.85 -4.77
CA ALA A 762 33.56 -21.11 -5.49
C ALA A 762 34.04 -19.71 -5.92
N TYR A 763 34.71 -18.97 -5.03
CA TYR A 763 35.31 -17.67 -5.39
C TYR A 763 36.35 -17.83 -6.50
N THR A 764 37.26 -18.81 -6.38
CA THR A 764 38.30 -19.05 -7.38
C THR A 764 37.70 -19.44 -8.74
N TRP A 765 36.65 -20.27 -8.75
CA TRP A 765 35.97 -20.68 -9.98
C TRP A 765 35.32 -19.50 -10.70
N ARG A 766 34.46 -18.73 -10.03
CA ARG A 766 33.76 -17.56 -10.62
C ARG A 766 34.72 -16.44 -11.02
N LYS A 767 35.76 -16.19 -10.20
CA LYS A 767 36.71 -15.09 -10.40
C LYS A 767 37.78 -15.39 -11.45
N GLN A 768 38.20 -16.65 -11.61
CA GLN A 768 39.37 -17.01 -12.42
C GLN A 768 39.13 -18.18 -13.37
N THR A 769 38.64 -19.34 -12.87
CA THR A 769 38.61 -20.57 -13.67
C THR A 769 37.62 -20.50 -14.84
N ILE A 770 36.42 -19.96 -14.62
CA ILE A 770 35.36 -19.83 -15.64
C ILE A 770 35.79 -18.98 -16.85
N ALA A 771 36.75 -18.07 -16.67
CA ALA A 771 37.31 -17.23 -17.73
C ALA A 771 38.63 -17.76 -18.31
N SER A 772 39.08 -18.96 -17.90
CA SER A 772 40.34 -19.52 -18.37
C SER A 772 40.22 -20.13 -19.77
N ASP A 773 41.28 -20.03 -20.58
CA ASP A 773 41.32 -20.65 -21.91
C ASP A 773 41.16 -22.19 -21.81
N ALA A 774 41.70 -22.82 -20.77
CA ALA A 774 41.59 -24.26 -20.55
C ALA A 774 40.13 -24.73 -20.37
N THR A 775 39.31 -23.95 -19.67
CA THR A 775 37.88 -24.23 -19.46
C THR A 775 37.07 -23.96 -20.73
N ASN A 776 37.30 -22.82 -21.40
CA ASN A 776 36.44 -22.40 -22.51
C ASN A 776 36.81 -23.04 -23.86
N ASP A 777 38.10 -23.31 -24.13
CA ASP A 777 38.54 -23.88 -25.41
C ASP A 777 38.19 -25.39 -25.54
N ALA A 778 37.78 -26.02 -24.43
CA ALA A 778 37.18 -27.36 -24.44
C ALA A 778 35.70 -27.36 -24.86
N VAL A 779 35.00 -26.23 -24.68
CA VAL A 779 33.53 -26.12 -24.76
C VAL A 779 33.03 -25.55 -26.08
N ASP A 780 33.87 -24.80 -26.81
CA ASP A 780 33.59 -24.29 -28.18
C ASP A 780 33.15 -25.41 -29.16
N ALA A 781 33.51 -26.67 -28.87
CA ALA A 781 33.13 -27.84 -29.66
C ALA A 781 31.79 -28.49 -29.27
N THR A 782 31.15 -28.13 -28.15
CA THR A 782 30.02 -28.90 -27.55
C THR A 782 28.68 -28.16 -27.46
N GLN A 783 28.56 -26.97 -28.06
CA GLN A 783 27.33 -26.15 -28.12
C GLN A 783 26.85 -25.50 -26.82
N HIS A 784 27.61 -25.50 -25.72
CA HIS A 784 27.27 -24.71 -24.53
C HIS A 784 27.75 -23.25 -24.66
N TRP A 785 27.42 -22.41 -23.67
CA TRP A 785 27.91 -21.04 -23.56
C TRP A 785 29.37 -20.98 -23.04
N VAL A 786 30.11 -19.93 -23.43
CA VAL A 786 31.50 -19.66 -23.04
C VAL A 786 31.74 -18.17 -22.77
N VAL A 787 32.74 -17.85 -21.94
CA VAL A 787 33.26 -16.49 -21.76
C VAL A 787 33.98 -16.07 -23.05
N PRO A 788 33.53 -14.98 -23.73
CA PRO A 788 34.13 -14.52 -24.99
C PRO A 788 35.61 -14.20 -24.83
N GLN A 789 36.43 -14.56 -25.82
CA GLN A 789 37.90 -14.49 -25.72
C GLN A 789 38.41 -13.07 -25.42
N GLU A 790 37.72 -12.04 -25.88
CA GLU A 790 38.04 -10.64 -25.60
C GLU A 790 37.83 -10.24 -24.13
N GLU A 791 36.93 -10.93 -23.40
CA GLU A 791 36.57 -10.64 -22.01
C GLU A 791 37.47 -11.37 -20.99
N ARG A 792 38.02 -12.53 -21.38
CA ARG A 792 38.76 -13.44 -20.49
C ARG A 792 39.91 -12.76 -19.74
N ALA A 793 40.67 -11.90 -20.44
CA ALA A 793 41.87 -11.26 -19.91
C ALA A 793 41.60 -10.15 -18.87
N THR A 794 40.36 -9.66 -18.76
CA THR A 794 39.96 -8.61 -17.79
C THR A 794 38.93 -9.08 -16.77
N TRP A 795 38.21 -10.18 -17.02
CA TRP A 795 37.18 -10.78 -16.17
C TRP A 795 37.43 -10.65 -14.66
N ALA A 796 38.55 -11.18 -14.18
CA ALA A 796 38.94 -11.21 -12.76
C ALA A 796 39.10 -9.82 -12.09
N LYS A 797 39.04 -8.72 -12.85
CA LYS A 797 39.13 -7.32 -12.37
C LYS A 797 37.82 -6.56 -12.51
N GLU A 798 36.86 -7.09 -13.27
CA GLU A 798 35.64 -6.39 -13.71
C GLU A 798 34.36 -7.06 -13.18
N VAL A 799 34.40 -8.37 -12.95
CA VAL A 799 33.37 -9.10 -12.20
C VAL A 799 33.70 -9.07 -10.72
N HIS A 800 32.77 -8.60 -9.90
CA HIS A 800 32.81 -8.81 -8.45
C HIS A 800 32.15 -10.15 -8.11
N VAL A 801 32.70 -10.88 -7.16
CA VAL A 801 32.15 -12.15 -6.66
C VAL A 801 31.75 -11.96 -5.21
N ASP A 802 30.49 -12.30 -4.92
CA ASP A 802 29.83 -12.14 -3.63
C ASP A 802 29.00 -13.39 -3.33
N PHE A 803 28.38 -13.48 -2.16
CA PHE A 803 27.75 -14.72 -1.69
C PHE A 803 26.39 -14.54 -1.05
N MET A 804 25.51 -15.51 -1.28
CA MET A 804 24.26 -15.68 -0.56
C MET A 804 24.41 -16.73 0.55
N VAL A 805 23.75 -16.51 1.69
CA VAL A 805 23.70 -17.43 2.83
C VAL A 805 22.24 -17.79 3.11
N SER A 806 21.94 -19.09 3.29
CA SER A 806 20.59 -19.61 3.52
C SER A 806 20.50 -20.47 4.77
N ASN A 807 19.33 -20.44 5.42
CA ASN A 807 19.00 -21.23 6.62
C ASN A 807 18.43 -22.63 6.31
N GLN A 808 18.19 -22.99 5.04
CA GLN A 808 17.49 -24.24 4.74
C GLN A 808 18.30 -25.49 5.16
N PRO A 809 17.66 -26.49 5.79
CA PRO A 809 18.27 -27.78 6.10
C PRO A 809 18.50 -28.60 4.83
N LEU A 810 19.59 -29.38 4.81
CA LEU A 810 20.03 -30.15 3.63
C LEU A 810 19.21 -31.44 3.47
N ALA A 811 18.00 -31.33 2.90
CA ALA A 811 17.08 -32.44 2.72
C ALA A 811 17.43 -33.35 1.51
N SER A 812 18.54 -34.09 1.56
CA SER A 812 18.93 -35.03 0.48
C SER A 812 19.62 -36.30 0.99
N ALA A 813 19.14 -37.47 0.52
CA ALA A 813 19.71 -38.77 0.86
C ALA A 813 21.08 -39.05 0.20
N THR A 814 21.60 -38.13 -0.61
CA THR A 814 22.81 -38.31 -1.43
C THR A 814 24.10 -37.87 -0.71
N TYR A 815 24.01 -37.07 0.36
CA TYR A 815 25.16 -36.44 1.03
C TYR A 815 25.21 -36.78 2.53
N PRO A 816 25.63 -38.00 2.91
CA PRO A 816 25.57 -38.52 4.29
C PRO A 816 26.59 -37.90 5.27
N GLU A 817 27.29 -36.84 4.85
CA GLU A 817 28.21 -36.05 5.67
C GLU A 817 27.54 -34.79 6.28
N PHE A 818 26.29 -34.51 5.90
CA PHE A 818 25.40 -33.56 6.56
C PHE A 818 24.20 -34.33 7.10
N ASP A 819 23.96 -34.29 8.41
CA ASP A 819 22.84 -35.02 9.01
C ASP A 819 21.51 -34.36 8.62
N THR A 820 20.66 -35.10 7.91
CA THR A 820 19.38 -34.61 7.39
C THR A 820 18.27 -34.56 8.45
N THR A 821 18.59 -34.95 9.70
CA THR A 821 17.67 -34.91 10.85
C THR A 821 17.96 -33.79 11.85
N ASP A 822 19.14 -33.18 11.82
CA ASP A 822 19.47 -32.00 12.62
C ASP A 822 19.13 -30.70 11.87
N LYS A 823 18.49 -29.75 12.57
CA LYS A 823 18.33 -28.37 12.08
C LYS A 823 19.73 -27.73 11.98
N VAL A 824 19.97 -26.89 10.97
CA VAL A 824 21.24 -26.16 10.83
C VAL A 824 21.48 -25.33 12.09
N GLY A 825 22.52 -25.67 12.86
CA GLY A 825 22.78 -25.05 14.15
C GLY A 825 23.14 -23.57 14.01
N LEU A 826 22.85 -22.77 15.04
CA LEU A 826 23.24 -21.36 15.05
C LEU A 826 24.75 -21.17 14.90
N ASP A 827 25.58 -22.06 15.45
CA ASP A 827 27.03 -21.99 15.27
C ASP A 827 27.46 -22.29 13.81
N ASP A 828 26.76 -23.17 13.09
CA ASP A 828 27.02 -23.42 11.66
C ASP A 828 26.57 -22.25 10.80
N MET A 829 25.39 -21.68 11.09
CA MET A 829 24.91 -20.46 10.42
C MET A 829 25.86 -19.28 10.66
N LYS A 830 26.29 -19.08 11.92
CA LYS A 830 27.26 -18.07 12.31
C LYS A 830 28.55 -18.22 11.53
N THR A 831 29.11 -19.43 11.51
CA THR A 831 30.39 -19.68 10.85
C THR A 831 30.28 -19.60 9.33
N THR A 832 29.13 -19.95 8.75
CA THR A 832 28.85 -19.79 7.31
C THR A 832 28.76 -18.31 6.93
N LEU A 833 28.06 -17.49 7.73
CA LEU A 833 28.01 -16.03 7.56
C LEU A 833 29.40 -15.38 7.73
N GLU A 834 30.17 -15.80 8.74
CA GLU A 834 31.54 -15.32 8.96
C GLU A 834 32.54 -15.71 7.84
N ARG A 835 32.25 -16.76 7.06
CA ARG A 835 33.02 -17.20 5.88
C ARG A 835 32.63 -16.43 4.63
N ALA A 836 31.33 -16.23 4.38
CA ALA A 836 30.85 -15.37 3.30
C ALA A 836 31.42 -13.95 3.42
N LEU A 837 31.37 -13.36 4.63
CA LEU A 837 31.94 -12.04 4.93
C LEU A 837 33.48 -11.96 4.79
N ASP A 838 34.20 -13.08 4.79
CA ASP A 838 35.66 -13.15 4.59
C ASP A 838 36.06 -13.27 3.11
N LYS A 839 35.08 -13.59 2.22
CA LYS A 839 35.32 -14.00 0.82
C LYS A 839 34.59 -13.15 -0.21
N SER A 840 33.46 -12.54 0.15
CA SER A 840 32.76 -11.56 -0.68
C SER A 840 33.62 -10.34 -0.98
N ASP A 841 33.61 -9.86 -2.22
CA ASP A 841 34.26 -8.61 -2.63
C ASP A 841 33.58 -7.37 -2.03
N LYS A 842 32.27 -7.43 -1.71
CA LYS A 842 31.47 -6.27 -1.26
C LYS A 842 30.19 -6.59 -0.49
N TYR A 843 29.49 -7.68 -0.85
CA TYR A 843 28.13 -7.97 -0.38
C TYR A 843 27.94 -9.41 0.09
N VAL A 844 27.14 -9.58 1.14
CA VAL A 844 26.57 -10.87 1.54
C VAL A 844 25.07 -10.69 1.66
N THR A 845 24.29 -11.49 0.92
CA THR A 845 22.82 -11.56 1.08
C THR A 845 22.45 -12.69 2.02
N PHE A 846 21.38 -12.50 2.78
CA PHE A 846 20.76 -13.58 3.56
C PHE A 846 19.40 -13.91 2.97
N TYR A 847 19.16 -15.20 2.74
CA TYR A 847 17.94 -15.74 2.15
C TYR A 847 17.31 -16.79 3.08
N SER A 848 16.00 -16.94 2.99
CA SER A 848 15.24 -17.86 3.84
C SER A 848 13.92 -18.17 3.15
N ALA A 849 13.91 -19.19 2.29
CA ALA A 849 12.70 -19.63 1.61
C ALA A 849 11.81 -20.45 2.56
N SER A 850 10.60 -19.95 2.83
CA SER A 850 9.47 -20.72 3.34
C SER A 850 8.87 -21.55 2.20
N SER A 851 9.01 -22.87 2.24
CA SER A 851 8.69 -23.76 1.10
C SER A 851 7.18 -24.03 0.87
N SER A 852 6.31 -23.05 1.16
CA SER A 852 4.84 -23.22 1.15
C SER A 852 4.09 -22.36 0.12
N ASP A 853 4.76 -21.40 -0.53
CA ASP A 853 4.21 -20.58 -1.61
C ASP A 853 5.31 -20.34 -2.65
N ASN A 854 4.99 -20.49 -3.94
CA ASN A 854 5.99 -20.51 -5.02
C ASN A 854 6.43 -19.10 -5.46
N LYS A 855 6.96 -18.30 -4.50
CA LYS A 855 7.35 -16.90 -4.71
C LYS A 855 8.62 -16.58 -3.92
N GLY A 856 9.76 -16.52 -4.59
CA GLY A 856 10.98 -15.96 -4.02
C GLY A 856 10.71 -14.55 -3.50
N GLY A 857 10.95 -14.30 -2.21
CA GLY A 857 10.48 -13.04 -1.61
C GLY A 857 10.47 -12.92 -0.10
N LEU A 858 11.63 -13.06 0.54
CA LEU A 858 11.94 -12.56 1.90
C LEU A 858 11.25 -13.26 3.09
N ILE A 859 11.89 -13.13 4.26
CA ILE A 859 11.35 -13.59 5.55
C ILE A 859 10.08 -12.78 5.88
N PRO A 860 8.95 -13.42 6.23
CA PRO A 860 7.80 -12.71 6.78
C PRO A 860 8.22 -11.89 8.01
N LEU A 861 7.94 -10.59 8.01
CA LEU A 861 8.34 -9.64 9.07
C LEU A 861 7.73 -9.96 10.45
N ASP A 862 6.84 -10.96 10.52
CA ASP A 862 6.24 -11.51 11.73
C ASP A 862 7.12 -12.58 12.39
N TRP A 863 7.82 -13.41 11.61
CA TRP A 863 8.80 -14.39 12.11
C TRP A 863 9.99 -13.73 12.83
N LEU A 864 10.29 -12.47 12.49
CA LEU A 864 11.32 -11.66 13.16
C LEU A 864 10.83 -11.03 14.48
N ASN A 865 9.51 -11.03 14.74
CA ASN A 865 8.92 -10.49 15.97
C ASN A 865 8.68 -11.57 17.04
N ASP A 866 8.23 -12.76 16.64
CA ASP A 866 7.99 -13.87 17.57
C ASP A 866 8.36 -15.25 16.99
N PRO A 867 9.61 -15.70 17.20
CA PRO A 867 10.05 -17.03 16.79
C PRO A 867 9.53 -18.16 17.70
N ALA A 868 8.73 -17.88 18.74
CA ALA A 868 8.13 -18.89 19.61
C ALA A 868 6.72 -19.32 19.17
N THR A 869 5.91 -18.43 18.58
CA THR A 869 4.55 -18.77 18.09
C THR A 869 4.53 -19.54 16.78
N HIS A 870 5.63 -19.57 16.03
CA HIS A 870 5.81 -20.37 14.81
C HIS A 870 6.68 -21.64 15.01
N ALA A 871 6.83 -22.11 16.26
CA ALA A 871 7.63 -23.30 16.55
C ALA A 871 6.89 -24.64 16.30
N ASP A 872 5.54 -24.63 16.34
CA ASP A 872 4.69 -25.83 16.41
C ASP A 872 3.89 -26.14 15.11
N ASP A 873 4.09 -25.41 14.01
CA ASP A 873 3.37 -25.67 12.75
C ASP A 873 3.87 -26.90 11.96
N GLY A 874 4.98 -27.51 12.41
CA GLY A 874 5.59 -28.68 11.78
C GLY A 874 6.45 -28.40 10.55
N SER A 875 6.58 -27.14 10.13
CA SER A 875 7.47 -26.74 9.03
C SER A 875 8.95 -26.79 9.44
N ALA A 876 9.82 -27.16 8.50
CA ALA A 876 11.25 -27.37 8.77
C ALA A 876 12.08 -26.06 8.85
N TYR A 877 11.43 -24.89 8.85
CA TYR A 877 12.04 -23.62 8.45
C TYR A 877 11.99 -22.49 9.50
N SER A 878 11.56 -22.79 10.72
CA SER A 878 11.58 -21.84 11.85
C SER A 878 13.00 -21.39 12.20
N LEU A 879 13.26 -20.08 12.14
CA LEU A 879 14.49 -19.45 12.65
C LEU A 879 14.59 -19.63 14.17
N ASP A 880 15.77 -19.99 14.68
CA ASP A 880 16.01 -20.13 16.12
C ASP A 880 15.78 -18.78 16.84
N PRO A 881 15.13 -18.75 18.02
CA PRO A 881 14.89 -17.52 18.78
C PRO A 881 16.12 -16.65 19.08
N ASN A 882 17.32 -17.24 19.09
CA ASN A 882 18.58 -16.54 19.34
C ASN A 882 19.26 -16.04 18.05
N TRP A 883 18.66 -16.25 16.87
CA TRP A 883 19.14 -15.77 15.56
C TRP A 883 19.52 -14.29 15.58
N LYS A 884 18.67 -13.41 16.13
CA LYS A 884 18.96 -11.97 16.20
C LYS A 884 20.26 -11.69 16.96
N ALA A 885 20.46 -12.34 18.11
CA ALA A 885 21.69 -12.20 18.90
C ALA A 885 22.92 -12.77 18.18
N MET A 886 22.76 -13.84 17.40
CA MET A 886 23.82 -14.42 16.56
C MET A 886 24.28 -13.44 15.46
N VAL A 887 23.33 -12.80 14.74
CA VAL A 887 23.66 -11.79 13.72
C VAL A 887 24.26 -10.54 14.35
N GLU A 888 23.71 -10.06 15.47
CA GLU A 888 24.25 -8.92 16.22
C GLU A 888 25.69 -9.17 16.70
N ASP A 889 26.02 -10.37 17.17
CA ASP A 889 27.38 -10.74 17.57
C ASP A 889 28.35 -10.78 16.38
N VAL A 890 27.96 -11.36 15.24
CA VAL A 890 28.80 -11.36 14.01
C VAL A 890 29.00 -9.94 13.49
N TYR A 891 27.94 -9.14 13.40
CA TYR A 891 28.01 -7.76 12.94
C TYR A 891 28.94 -6.92 13.83
N THR A 892 28.76 -7.03 15.15
CA THR A 892 29.60 -6.32 16.14
C THR A 892 31.06 -6.80 16.13
N ASN A 893 31.30 -8.10 15.86
CA ASN A 893 32.65 -8.66 15.93
C ASN A 893 33.44 -8.66 14.62
N LYS A 894 32.80 -8.64 13.45
CA LYS A 894 33.45 -8.70 12.12
C LYS A 894 33.08 -7.57 11.17
N VAL A 895 31.93 -6.91 11.27
CA VAL A 895 31.47 -5.91 10.28
C VAL A 895 31.72 -4.47 10.76
N LEU A 896 31.76 -4.24 12.08
CA LEU A 896 32.12 -2.94 12.68
C LEU A 896 33.62 -2.76 13.00
N LYS A 897 34.50 -3.67 12.56
CA LYS A 897 35.95 -3.64 12.81
C LYS A 897 36.75 -3.60 11.52
#